data_AF-A0A536GNT9-F1
#
_entry.id   AF-A0A536GNT9-F1
#
_cell.length_a   1.000
_cell.length_b   1.000
_cell.length_c   1.000
_cell.angle_alpha   90.00
_cell.angle_beta   90.00
_cell.angle_gamma   90.00
#
_symmetry.space_group_name_H-M   'P 1'
#
loop_
_entity.id
_entity.type
_entity.pdbx_description
1 polymer ?
#
loop_
_entity_poly.entity_id
_entity_poly.type
_entity_poly.pdbx_seq_one_letter_code
_entity_poly.pdbx_strand_id
1 'polypeptide(L)'
;MKSRTVYPIVVVPIVSIILIVALLVLYLSPFTHATPPARRIALANAASLYTSKSQIVSATSANQSISLAIGLNLRNQSNLASYLQQVSSPTSPLYRHYLNPASFAALFGPLPQSETAIVNYLRAQGFTITATYPNHLLVDAVGTVAKAEQAFQVQINNYRSTTGHEFFANDSNPSLPVDIAPLIASVSGLDNTVQYQRHPLTSSVNVTLKSQSSASVACPQPGSTNQPTSYTPSQIATAYDFTKLYNAGVLGDGQSVGLLELDGFSPNDIAAYTSCFGGNHTVIKSIPIDGYNGAAGINAAEVELDMEMVLGLAPHLSSLRVYEAANALPSYNDAWARIVSDVVPVVSTSWVFCEQNAGLANEISQENIFFQTAAAQGQTILAASGDLGANGCYNPQTGANSQPAVDDPASQPYVTGVGGTTLHLNFDNSYLSEQVWNDRTINNGASGGGVSQVWRMPTWQQAPGVANAYSTGFREVPDVSINADPQTGYDVYCTAGGCANHGWMVIGGTSASAPVWAALIALANENSLKVNGFMVGFLNPSLYNIAHGASGTSYALAFHDVQPVPGGINNNDYVGNSGTYPDATAYDLATGLGSFDAYNLSQNLNLLGQALPQANVPTSTKWYFAEGRAGGFFQEFLTLENPNPVQTAQVQVQYLFEGATGPAITHDVKPQSRYTVNVNGDLRFPYNGVGHSLSMIVTSTNGVGIVAERPMYFSWHGINSGTDALGSTKLAQDFYFADVESERNYSSFVTILNPPGRKTANVSVTYIANGSQLGTKMLSVPPGQRGTTYPQAIGINRQAAMYVHSDQPVVVERPMYFTTARSNIAGPVTGAATVVGAQAPGTDWLFAEGYTGANFHEYLVLANFDPTVTANVTVKLEYSNGAVNPTTVAVGPQSQYIFDVNAASAAFPQSTTELSAEITSDAPIVVQRQEYFRFNGNIPGGTDDIGEHGPAKTIYSFAEGYTASGFTEFLTLQNPTTTSENVAVTLYMQNSIISQQVVTVGPQTRVTLNINSIVVPIAKANPAATYEVSMAVWAASGTIVAERPMYFNFHNMAWGGTDVVGFTG
;
A
#
# COMPACT_ATOMS: atom_id res chain seq x y z
N MET A 1 -84.63 49.84 -4.52
CA MET A 1 -83.22 49.90 -4.08
C MET A 1 -82.83 48.54 -3.52
N LYS A 2 -81.62 48.07 -3.85
CA LYS A 2 -81.04 46.78 -3.48
C LYS A 2 -81.03 46.55 -1.95
N SER A 3 -81.29 45.31 -1.52
CA SER A 3 -80.40 44.56 -0.61
C SER A 3 -80.96 43.13 -0.45
N ARG A 4 -80.25 42.13 -0.97
CA ARG A 4 -80.52 40.71 -0.76
C ARG A 4 -79.77 40.26 0.49
N THR A 5 -80.50 39.80 1.48
CA THR A 5 -79.99 39.23 2.73
C THR A 5 -79.44 37.82 2.48
N VAL A 6 -78.12 37.69 2.38
CA VAL A 6 -77.39 36.40 2.35
C VAL A 6 -76.82 36.18 3.75
N TYR A 7 -77.59 35.62 4.69
CA TYR A 7 -77.12 35.52 6.09
C TYR A 7 -77.41 34.22 6.88
N PRO A 8 -77.80 33.07 6.27
CA PRO A 8 -77.56 31.81 6.98
C PRO A 8 -76.84 30.71 6.17
N ILE A 9 -76.59 30.89 4.87
CA ILE A 9 -76.00 29.82 4.02
C ILE A 9 -74.46 29.85 3.98
N VAL A 10 -73.84 30.99 4.31
CA VAL A 10 -72.37 31.15 4.23
C VAL A 10 -71.70 31.15 5.61
N VAL A 11 -72.33 31.79 6.61
CA VAL A 11 -71.69 31.98 7.93
C VAL A 11 -71.63 30.68 8.74
N VAL A 12 -72.69 29.87 8.72
CA VAL A 12 -72.75 28.60 9.47
C VAL A 12 -71.72 27.59 8.97
N PRO A 13 -71.58 27.30 7.66
CA PRO A 13 -70.53 26.37 7.21
C PRO A 13 -69.13 26.93 7.42
N ILE A 14 -68.90 28.25 7.35
CA ILE A 14 -67.59 28.84 7.63
C ILE A 14 -67.23 28.70 9.12
N VAL A 15 -68.16 28.95 10.04
CA VAL A 15 -67.91 28.76 11.48
C VAL A 15 -67.71 27.28 11.82
N SER A 16 -68.46 26.37 11.19
CA SER A 16 -68.25 24.93 11.34
C SER A 16 -66.91 24.47 10.74
N ILE A 17 -66.48 25.02 9.60
CA ILE A 17 -65.16 24.72 9.02
C ILE A 17 -64.05 25.28 9.91
N ILE A 18 -64.18 26.49 10.47
CA ILE A 18 -63.19 27.06 11.38
C ILE A 18 -63.12 26.23 12.67
N LEU A 19 -64.24 25.77 13.22
CA LEU A 19 -64.26 24.89 14.40
C LEU A 19 -63.69 23.51 14.10
N ILE A 20 -64.00 22.91 12.94
CA ILE A 20 -63.45 21.61 12.52
C ILE A 20 -61.96 21.73 12.24
N VAL A 21 -61.49 22.81 11.61
CA VAL A 21 -60.06 23.07 11.37
C VAL A 21 -59.34 23.37 12.68
N ALA A 22 -59.93 24.12 13.60
CA ALA A 22 -59.35 24.36 14.92
C ALA A 22 -59.27 23.06 15.76
N LEU A 23 -60.30 22.20 15.71
CA LEU A 23 -60.28 20.87 16.33
C LEU A 23 -59.31 19.92 15.62
N LEU A 24 -59.19 19.98 14.28
CA LEU A 24 -58.19 19.20 13.53
C LEU A 24 -56.77 19.67 13.83
N VAL A 25 -56.52 20.96 14.03
CA VAL A 25 -55.19 21.49 14.39
C VAL A 25 -54.84 21.17 15.84
N LEU A 26 -55.83 21.07 16.74
CA LEU A 26 -55.64 20.57 18.11
C LEU A 26 -55.47 19.04 18.19
N TYR A 27 -56.02 18.27 17.23
CA TYR A 27 -55.82 16.81 17.12
C TYR A 27 -54.65 16.37 16.21
N LEU A 28 -54.19 17.24 15.31
CA LEU A 28 -53.01 17.08 14.43
C LEU A 28 -51.82 17.92 14.91
N SER A 29 -51.89 18.47 16.13
CA SER A 29 -50.66 18.72 16.87
C SER A 29 -49.98 17.35 16.96
N PRO A 30 -48.79 17.13 16.34
CA PRO A 30 -48.05 15.95 16.69
C PRO A 30 -47.92 16.03 18.20
N PHE A 31 -48.47 15.04 18.92
CA PHE A 31 -47.81 14.64 20.13
C PHE A 31 -46.39 14.31 19.66
N THR A 32 -45.50 15.30 19.69
CA THR A 32 -44.11 15.05 19.95
C THR A 32 -44.15 14.38 21.31
N HIS A 33 -44.37 13.07 21.30
CA HIS A 33 -43.81 12.22 22.33
C HIS A 33 -42.37 12.69 22.38
N ALA A 34 -42.00 13.40 23.44
CA ALA A 34 -40.63 13.70 23.72
C ALA A 34 -39.95 12.34 23.61
N THR A 35 -39.15 12.16 22.55
CA THR A 35 -38.41 10.92 22.33
C THR A 35 -37.72 10.68 23.67
N PRO A 36 -37.99 9.56 24.36
CA PRO A 36 -37.39 9.34 25.67
C PRO A 36 -35.89 9.61 25.52
N PRO A 37 -35.30 10.42 26.41
CA PRO A 37 -33.93 10.91 26.23
C PRO A 37 -33.05 9.71 25.89
N ALA A 38 -32.38 9.79 24.73
CA ALA A 38 -31.58 8.69 24.21
C ALA A 38 -30.69 8.19 25.34
N ARG A 39 -30.78 6.89 25.64
CA ARG A 39 -29.96 6.29 26.70
C ARG A 39 -28.50 6.60 26.39
N ARG A 40 -27.77 7.21 27.34
CA ARG A 40 -26.38 7.61 27.14
C ARG A 40 -25.43 6.65 27.84
N ILE A 41 -24.22 6.54 27.31
CA ILE A 41 -23.10 5.76 27.86
C ILE A 41 -21.95 6.75 28.10
N ALA A 42 -21.34 6.71 29.29
CA ALA A 42 -20.13 7.46 29.58
C ALA A 42 -18.92 6.79 28.90
N LEU A 43 -18.09 7.58 28.25
CA LEU A 43 -16.77 7.16 27.78
C LEU A 43 -15.85 7.08 28.99
N ALA A 44 -15.40 5.87 29.33
CA ALA A 44 -14.52 5.69 30.47
C ALA A 44 -13.18 6.41 30.24
N ASN A 45 -12.56 6.87 31.33
CA ASN A 45 -11.22 7.46 31.33
C ASN A 45 -11.02 8.69 30.41
N ALA A 46 -12.11 9.42 30.15
CA ALA A 46 -12.13 10.60 29.29
C ALA A 46 -12.32 11.90 30.09
N ALA A 47 -11.92 11.90 31.36
CA ALA A 47 -11.77 13.08 32.21
C ALA A 47 -10.34 13.19 32.70
N SER A 48 -9.80 14.41 32.73
CA SER A 48 -8.39 14.60 33.01
C SER A 48 -8.01 14.29 34.45
N LEU A 49 -6.98 13.46 34.65
CA LEU A 49 -6.45 13.12 35.98
C LEU A 49 -5.94 14.36 36.72
N TYR A 50 -5.54 15.42 36.00
CA TYR A 50 -5.06 16.68 36.58
C TYR A 50 -6.12 17.45 37.37
N THR A 51 -7.39 17.31 36.98
CA THR A 51 -8.50 18.01 37.64
C THR A 51 -8.60 17.61 39.12
N SER A 52 -8.35 16.33 39.43
CA SER A 52 -8.42 15.79 40.80
C SER A 52 -7.40 16.40 41.77
N LYS A 53 -6.30 16.96 41.25
CA LYS A 53 -5.23 17.59 42.03
C LYS A 53 -5.22 19.12 41.92
N SER A 54 -6.14 19.71 41.15
CA SER A 54 -6.14 21.14 40.81
C SER A 54 -7.29 21.89 41.49
N GLN A 55 -7.14 23.20 41.64
CA GLN A 55 -8.19 24.06 42.19
C GLN A 55 -9.07 24.60 41.05
N ILE A 56 -10.39 24.47 41.17
CA ILE A 56 -11.34 25.15 40.28
C ILE A 56 -11.26 26.66 40.52
N VAL A 57 -11.02 27.43 39.47
CA VAL A 57 -10.97 28.90 39.48
C VAL A 57 -12.32 29.50 39.10
N SER A 58 -12.91 29.02 38.01
CA SER A 58 -14.19 29.51 37.46
C SER A 58 -14.75 28.53 36.44
N ALA A 59 -16.03 28.69 36.07
CA ALA A 59 -16.57 28.04 34.87
C ALA A 59 -15.93 28.67 33.62
N THR A 60 -15.59 27.85 32.62
CA THR A 60 -15.08 28.35 31.34
C THR A 60 -16.20 29.09 30.61
N SER A 61 -15.88 30.14 29.85
CA SER A 61 -16.89 30.97 29.19
C SER A 61 -17.74 30.14 28.22
N ALA A 62 -19.06 30.15 28.40
CA ALA A 62 -20.02 29.42 27.56
C ALA A 62 -19.90 29.72 26.04
N ASN A 63 -19.43 30.93 25.69
CA ASN A 63 -19.25 31.39 24.31
C ASN A 63 -17.82 31.20 23.78
N GLN A 64 -16.89 30.70 24.60
CA GLN A 64 -15.53 30.40 24.16
C GLN A 64 -15.60 29.33 23.07
N SER A 65 -14.88 29.57 21.96
CA SER A 65 -14.74 28.60 20.88
C SER A 65 -13.91 27.42 21.35
N ILE A 66 -14.29 26.22 20.93
CA ILE A 66 -13.58 24.97 21.22
C ILE A 66 -13.44 24.16 19.93
N SER A 67 -12.23 23.68 19.67
CA SER A 67 -11.94 22.74 18.58
C SER A 67 -11.90 21.34 19.17
N LEU A 68 -12.55 20.40 18.51
CA LEU A 68 -12.65 19.02 18.92
C LEU A 68 -12.14 18.11 17.81
N ALA A 69 -11.37 17.10 18.19
CA ALA A 69 -11.01 15.99 17.32
C ALA A 69 -11.70 14.72 17.89
N ILE A 70 -12.55 14.10 17.09
CA ILE A 70 -13.37 12.96 17.50
C ILE A 70 -12.79 11.69 16.88
N GLY A 71 -12.10 10.89 17.69
CA GLY A 71 -11.46 9.64 17.28
C GLY A 71 -12.45 8.48 17.17
N LEU A 72 -12.29 7.63 16.15
CA LEU A 72 -13.18 6.49 15.89
C LEU A 72 -12.48 5.15 16.13
N ASN A 73 -13.23 4.17 16.67
CA ASN A 73 -12.72 2.82 16.94
C ASN A 73 -12.48 2.00 15.66
N LEU A 74 -11.36 1.29 15.61
CA LEU A 74 -11.07 0.27 14.60
C LEU A 74 -12.01 -0.94 14.74
N ARG A 75 -12.32 -1.57 13.60
CA ARG A 75 -13.06 -2.84 13.51
C ARG A 75 -12.10 -4.03 13.48
N ASN A 76 -12.62 -5.22 13.78
CA ASN A 76 -11.91 -6.49 13.63
C ASN A 76 -10.52 -6.53 14.32
N GLN A 77 -10.39 -5.93 15.51
CA GLN A 77 -9.10 -5.72 16.19
C GLN A 77 -8.27 -7.00 16.37
N SER A 78 -8.90 -8.15 16.61
CA SER A 78 -8.20 -9.44 16.69
C SER A 78 -7.53 -9.83 15.37
N ASN A 79 -8.20 -9.57 14.24
CA ASN A 79 -7.68 -9.86 12.91
C ASN A 79 -6.59 -8.86 12.53
N LEU A 80 -6.74 -7.59 12.91
CA LEU A 80 -5.70 -6.58 12.74
C LEU A 80 -4.43 -6.96 13.53
N ALA A 81 -4.57 -7.36 14.80
CA ALA A 81 -3.44 -7.81 15.61
C ALA A 81 -2.71 -9.01 14.98
N SER A 82 -3.47 -9.98 14.46
CA SER A 82 -2.89 -11.12 13.73
C SER A 82 -2.19 -10.68 12.43
N TYR A 83 -2.80 -9.77 11.67
CA TYR A 83 -2.19 -9.22 10.46
C TYR A 83 -0.90 -8.46 10.78
N LEU A 84 -0.89 -7.60 11.79
CA LEU A 84 0.28 -6.85 12.23
C LEU A 84 1.43 -7.78 12.67
N GLN A 85 1.10 -8.88 13.35
CA GLN A 85 2.10 -9.91 13.69
C GLN A 85 2.65 -10.60 12.43
N GLN A 86 1.77 -10.95 11.48
CA GLN A 86 2.16 -11.64 10.26
C GLN A 86 2.96 -10.73 9.31
N VAL A 87 2.61 -9.45 9.18
CA VAL A 87 3.31 -8.50 8.31
C VAL A 87 4.69 -8.12 8.87
N SER A 88 4.93 -8.35 10.16
CA SER A 88 6.20 -8.06 10.82
C SER A 88 7.05 -9.29 11.16
N SER A 89 6.62 -10.50 10.78
CA SER A 89 7.33 -11.75 11.07
C SER A 89 8.08 -12.26 9.83
N PRO A 90 9.43 -12.31 9.81
CA PRO A 90 10.21 -12.71 8.62
C PRO A 90 9.88 -14.10 8.04
N THR A 91 9.31 -14.99 8.85
CA THR A 91 8.88 -16.33 8.44
C THR A 91 7.46 -16.40 7.90
N SER A 92 6.70 -15.30 8.02
CA SER A 92 5.34 -15.21 7.54
C SER A 92 5.32 -14.95 6.05
N PRO A 93 4.40 -15.58 5.30
CA PRO A 93 4.16 -15.21 3.91
C PRO A 93 3.68 -13.77 3.76
N LEU A 94 3.10 -13.15 4.80
CA LEU A 94 2.67 -11.74 4.76
C LEU A 94 3.77 -10.72 5.10
N TYR A 95 5.00 -11.16 5.39
CA TYR A 95 6.05 -10.26 5.83
C TYR A 95 6.27 -9.11 4.85
N ARG A 96 6.18 -7.85 5.33
CA ARG A 96 6.31 -6.61 4.55
C ARG A 96 5.28 -6.41 3.43
N HIS A 97 4.22 -7.21 3.38
CA HIS A 97 3.09 -7.01 2.48
C HIS A 97 2.04 -6.11 3.11
N TYR A 98 2.42 -4.83 3.23
CA TYR A 98 1.64 -3.77 3.85
C TYR A 98 0.37 -3.43 3.06
N LEU A 99 -0.67 -2.99 3.77
CA LEU A 99 -1.92 -2.55 3.16
C LEU A 99 -1.78 -1.13 2.61
N ASN A 100 -2.40 -0.87 1.46
CA ASN A 100 -2.70 0.52 1.09
C ASN A 100 -3.86 1.08 1.95
N PRO A 101 -4.07 2.41 1.97
CA PRO A 101 -5.12 3.02 2.80
C PRO A 101 -6.54 2.51 2.53
N ALA A 102 -6.89 2.24 1.28
CA ALA A 102 -8.22 1.77 0.92
C ALA A 102 -8.47 0.34 1.44
N SER A 103 -7.48 -0.55 1.29
CA SER A 103 -7.53 -1.91 1.84
C SER A 103 -7.61 -1.90 3.36
N PHE A 104 -6.81 -1.05 4.04
CA PHE A 104 -6.89 -0.89 5.49
C PHE A 104 -8.28 -0.40 5.93
N ALA A 105 -8.81 0.65 5.29
CA ALA A 105 -10.12 1.20 5.62
C ALA A 105 -11.25 0.16 5.44
N ALA A 106 -11.19 -0.62 4.35
CA ALA A 106 -12.17 -1.67 4.08
C ALA A 106 -12.12 -2.81 5.11
N LEU A 107 -10.93 -3.26 5.51
CA LEU A 107 -10.74 -4.42 6.39
C LEU A 107 -10.87 -4.07 7.89
N PHE A 108 -10.30 -2.93 8.30
CA PHE A 108 -10.05 -2.60 9.70
C PHE A 108 -10.51 -1.19 10.09
N GLY A 109 -10.54 -0.23 9.16
CA GLY A 109 -10.98 1.13 9.45
C GLY A 109 -12.49 1.25 9.77
N PRO A 110 -12.94 2.36 10.37
CA PRO A 110 -14.35 2.64 10.61
C PRO A 110 -15.18 2.61 9.31
N LEU A 111 -16.44 2.17 9.40
CA LEU A 111 -17.33 2.18 8.24
C LEU A 111 -17.73 3.63 7.90
N PRO A 112 -17.90 3.99 6.61
CA PRO A 112 -18.40 5.31 6.22
C PRO A 112 -19.75 5.67 6.89
N GLN A 113 -20.60 4.67 7.16
CA GLN A 113 -21.87 4.86 7.86
C GLN A 113 -21.67 5.25 9.34
N SER A 114 -20.62 4.75 9.99
CA SER A 114 -20.28 5.09 11.38
C SER A 114 -19.82 6.55 11.47
N GLU A 115 -18.92 6.98 10.59
CA GLU A 115 -18.49 8.39 10.49
C GLU A 115 -19.69 9.31 10.20
N THR A 116 -20.56 8.92 9.26
CA THR A 116 -21.77 9.67 8.93
C THR A 116 -22.70 9.84 10.15
N ALA A 117 -22.85 8.80 10.98
CA ALA A 117 -23.66 8.87 12.19
C ALA A 117 -23.10 9.89 13.20
N ILE A 118 -21.78 9.91 13.38
CA ILE A 118 -21.08 10.85 14.27
C ILE A 118 -21.19 12.29 13.74
N VAL A 119 -20.93 12.50 12.45
CA VAL A 119 -21.08 13.79 11.77
C VAL A 119 -22.50 14.35 11.95
N ASN A 120 -23.52 13.52 11.74
CA ASN A 120 -24.91 13.91 11.92
C ASN A 120 -25.22 14.26 13.38
N TYR A 121 -24.68 13.49 14.33
CA TYR A 121 -24.83 13.77 15.75
C TYR A 121 -24.22 15.13 16.13
N LEU A 122 -22.96 15.39 15.76
CA LEU A 122 -22.26 16.64 16.05
C LEU A 122 -22.97 17.86 15.44
N ARG A 123 -23.41 17.76 14.18
CA ARG A 123 -24.21 18.81 13.53
C ARG A 123 -25.54 19.06 14.25
N ALA A 124 -26.21 18.01 14.70
CA ALA A 124 -27.44 18.14 15.49
C ALA A 124 -27.21 18.80 16.86
N GLN A 125 -26.01 18.66 17.43
CA GLN A 125 -25.58 19.41 18.63
C GLN A 125 -25.07 20.83 18.31
N GLY A 126 -25.11 21.25 17.04
CA GLY A 126 -24.77 22.59 16.61
C GLY A 126 -23.29 22.85 16.36
N PHE A 127 -22.48 21.80 16.22
CA PHE A 127 -21.08 21.92 15.79
C PHE A 127 -20.96 22.08 14.27
N THR A 128 -19.90 22.78 13.84
CA THR A 128 -19.48 22.83 12.44
C THR A 128 -18.39 21.79 12.24
N ILE A 129 -18.58 20.88 11.27
CA ILE A 129 -17.53 19.92 10.90
C ILE A 129 -16.51 20.64 10.02
N THR A 130 -15.24 20.61 10.42
CA THR A 130 -14.14 21.29 9.73
C THR A 130 -13.36 20.34 8.82
N ALA A 131 -13.20 19.07 9.19
CA ALA A 131 -12.57 18.06 8.36
C ALA A 131 -13.04 16.62 8.69
N THR A 132 -12.78 15.75 7.73
CA THR A 132 -12.91 14.28 7.80
C THR A 132 -11.79 13.69 6.96
N TYR A 133 -11.35 12.47 7.28
CA TYR A 133 -10.18 11.85 6.65
C TYR A 133 -10.54 10.62 5.82
N PRO A 134 -9.80 10.31 4.72
CA PRO A 134 -10.12 9.15 3.87
C PRO A 134 -10.11 7.79 4.59
N ASN A 135 -9.40 7.68 5.71
CA ASN A 135 -9.35 6.47 6.53
C ASN A 135 -10.48 6.41 7.59
N HIS A 136 -11.31 7.45 7.69
CA HIS A 136 -12.42 7.59 8.64
C HIS A 136 -12.01 7.49 10.12
N LEU A 137 -10.74 7.74 10.47
CA LEU A 137 -10.25 7.58 11.85
C LEU A 137 -10.53 8.78 12.76
N LEU A 138 -10.82 9.94 12.18
CA LEU A 138 -10.97 11.20 12.90
C LEU A 138 -12.03 12.10 12.24
N VAL A 139 -12.77 12.84 13.05
CA VAL A 139 -13.72 13.87 12.61
C VAL A 139 -13.48 15.15 13.41
N ASP A 140 -13.25 16.25 12.71
CA ASP A 140 -12.90 17.52 13.34
C ASP A 140 -14.11 18.43 13.38
N ALA A 141 -14.31 19.09 14.51
CA ALA A 141 -15.48 19.91 14.76
C ALA A 141 -15.15 21.14 15.59
N VAL A 142 -15.75 22.27 15.24
CA VAL A 142 -15.66 23.52 16.01
C VAL A 142 -17.03 23.91 16.54
N GLY A 143 -17.07 24.32 17.81
CA GLY A 143 -18.27 24.76 18.50
C GLY A 143 -17.96 25.73 19.64
N THR A 144 -18.90 25.88 20.56
CA THR A 144 -18.68 26.64 21.80
C THR A 144 -18.68 25.72 23.00
N VAL A 145 -18.08 26.15 24.11
CA VAL A 145 -18.11 25.43 25.39
C VAL A 145 -19.52 25.00 25.77
N ALA A 146 -20.52 25.88 25.67
CA ALA A 146 -21.91 25.53 25.98
C ALA A 146 -22.46 24.36 25.13
N LYS A 147 -22.08 24.30 23.85
CA LYS A 147 -22.47 23.20 22.96
C LYS A 147 -21.74 21.92 23.33
N ALA A 148 -20.47 21.99 23.72
CA ALA A 148 -19.71 20.84 24.20
C ALA A 148 -20.27 20.28 25.51
N GLU A 149 -20.54 21.13 26.50
CA GLU A 149 -21.19 20.73 27.76
C GLU A 149 -22.53 20.04 27.50
N GLN A 150 -23.36 20.58 26.60
CA GLN A 150 -24.62 19.95 26.20
C GLN A 150 -24.42 18.61 25.47
N ALA A 151 -23.52 18.59 24.49
CA ALA A 151 -23.28 17.45 23.62
C ALA A 151 -22.62 16.29 24.36
N PHE A 152 -21.83 16.54 25.40
CA PHE A 152 -21.10 15.50 26.11
C PHE A 152 -21.56 15.32 27.57
N GLN A 153 -22.50 16.14 28.05
CA GLN A 153 -23.05 16.11 29.42
C GLN A 153 -21.94 16.23 30.49
N VAL A 154 -21.09 17.24 30.32
CA VAL A 154 -19.99 17.60 31.24
C VAL A 154 -20.09 19.07 31.61
N GLN A 155 -19.34 19.52 32.61
CA GLN A 155 -19.04 20.93 32.81
C GLN A 155 -17.56 21.19 32.51
N ILE A 156 -17.27 22.27 31.78
CA ILE A 156 -15.90 22.68 31.48
C ILE A 156 -15.54 23.86 32.40
N ASN A 157 -14.52 23.64 33.23
CA ASN A 157 -14.07 24.62 34.22
C ASN A 157 -12.63 25.03 33.94
N ASN A 158 -12.29 26.27 34.31
CA ASN A 158 -10.91 26.71 34.42
C ASN A 158 -10.36 26.25 35.77
N TYR A 159 -9.20 25.60 35.73
CA TYR A 159 -8.46 25.09 36.87
C TYR A 159 -7.13 25.83 36.99
N ARG A 160 -6.61 25.86 38.21
CA ARG A 160 -5.22 26.19 38.51
C ARG A 160 -4.55 24.97 39.13
N SER A 161 -3.49 24.49 38.49
CA SER A 161 -2.71 23.35 38.96
C SER A 161 -1.99 23.67 40.28
N THR A 162 -1.46 22.64 40.95
CA THR A 162 -0.57 22.81 42.12
C THR A 162 0.70 23.58 41.81
N THR A 163 1.09 23.66 40.54
CA THR A 163 2.26 24.39 40.03
C THR A 163 1.92 25.82 39.58
N GLY A 164 0.65 26.23 39.67
CA GLY A 164 0.17 27.56 39.29
C GLY A 164 -0.21 27.73 37.82
N HIS A 165 -0.11 26.68 37.00
CA HIS A 165 -0.52 26.68 35.60
C HIS A 165 -2.06 26.70 35.49
N GLU A 166 -2.60 27.56 34.64
CA GLU A 166 -4.04 27.65 34.39
C GLU A 166 -4.42 26.90 33.11
N PHE A 167 -5.49 26.11 33.18
CA PHE A 167 -6.00 25.30 32.07
C PHE A 167 -7.53 25.16 32.19
N PHE A 168 -8.23 24.77 31.13
CA PHE A 168 -9.60 24.31 31.21
C PHE A 168 -9.70 22.80 31.01
N ALA A 169 -10.69 22.16 31.62
CA ALA A 169 -10.98 20.74 31.45
C ALA A 169 -12.43 20.41 31.80
N ASN A 170 -12.93 19.29 31.27
CA ASN A 170 -14.18 18.69 31.71
C ASN A 170 -14.07 18.09 33.13
N ASP A 171 -15.12 18.26 33.93
CA ASP A 171 -15.20 17.83 35.34
C ASP A 171 -15.43 16.32 35.52
N SER A 172 -15.92 15.65 34.48
CA SER A 172 -16.39 14.28 34.51
C SER A 172 -16.30 13.62 33.15
N ASN A 173 -16.40 12.29 33.10
CA ASN A 173 -16.32 11.54 31.85
C ASN A 173 -17.46 11.96 30.90
N PRO A 174 -17.16 12.37 29.65
CA PRO A 174 -18.18 12.69 28.66
C PRO A 174 -19.05 11.47 28.37
N SER A 175 -20.34 11.71 28.14
CA SER A 175 -21.30 10.68 27.74
C SER A 175 -21.88 10.96 26.36
N LEU A 176 -22.20 9.91 25.63
CA LEU A 176 -22.75 9.95 24.27
C LEU A 176 -23.98 9.04 24.16
N PRO A 177 -24.86 9.23 23.16
CA PRO A 177 -25.95 8.29 22.90
C PRO A 177 -25.44 6.85 22.71
N VAL A 178 -26.22 5.86 23.16
CA VAL A 178 -25.86 4.42 23.13
C VAL A 178 -25.47 3.91 21.73
N ASP A 179 -26.02 4.49 20.67
CA ASP A 179 -25.73 4.09 19.29
C ASP A 179 -24.46 4.75 18.74
N ILE A 180 -23.93 5.79 19.41
CA ILE A 180 -22.74 6.54 19.01
C ILE A 180 -21.53 6.17 19.87
N ALA A 181 -21.71 6.02 21.19
CA ALA A 181 -20.62 5.79 22.12
C ALA A 181 -19.69 4.61 21.74
N PRO A 182 -20.18 3.44 21.26
CA PRO A 182 -19.31 2.34 20.85
C PRO A 182 -18.43 2.63 19.63
N LEU A 183 -18.78 3.66 18.83
CA LEU A 183 -18.03 4.05 17.63
C LEU A 183 -16.82 4.94 17.95
N ILE A 184 -16.76 5.49 19.16
CA ILE A 184 -15.84 6.56 19.55
C ILE A 184 -14.68 6.00 20.35
N ALA A 185 -13.46 6.28 19.91
CA ALA A 185 -12.22 5.99 20.63
C ALA A 185 -11.87 7.15 21.58
N SER A 186 -11.87 8.39 21.07
CA SER A 186 -11.53 9.58 21.85
C SER A 186 -12.42 10.80 21.54
N VAL A 187 -12.42 11.75 22.47
CA VAL A 187 -13.02 13.09 22.30
C VAL A 187 -12.00 14.10 22.82
N SER A 188 -11.14 14.59 21.93
CA SER A 188 -10.05 15.48 22.28
C SER A 188 -10.49 16.95 22.18
N GLY A 189 -9.86 17.82 22.97
CA GLY A 189 -10.15 19.26 22.99
C GLY A 189 -11.16 19.70 24.04
N LEU A 190 -11.73 18.80 24.86
CA LEU A 190 -12.53 19.15 26.05
C LEU A 190 -11.68 19.71 27.20
N ASP A 191 -10.36 19.54 27.11
CA ASP A 191 -9.37 20.17 27.96
C ASP A 191 -8.19 20.70 27.13
N ASN A 192 -7.35 21.53 27.76
CA ASN A 192 -6.07 21.99 27.20
C ASN A 192 -4.91 21.78 28.19
N THR A 193 -4.97 20.67 28.96
CA THR A 193 -4.00 20.38 30.02
C THR A 193 -2.62 20.02 29.48
N VAL A 194 -2.58 19.34 28.34
CA VAL A 194 -1.32 18.98 27.67
C VAL A 194 -0.86 20.15 26.83
N GLN A 195 0.37 20.57 27.10
CA GLN A 195 1.19 21.33 26.17
C GLN A 195 2.51 20.57 26.06
N TYR A 196 2.94 20.30 24.84
CA TYR A 196 4.23 19.67 24.57
C TYR A 196 5.29 20.74 24.85
N GLN A 197 5.95 20.70 26.00
CA GLN A 197 6.80 21.78 26.53
C GLN A 197 8.29 21.39 26.65
N ARG A 198 8.79 20.46 25.84
CA ARG A 198 10.23 20.16 25.84
C ARG A 198 10.92 21.02 24.80
N HIS A 199 11.86 21.84 25.27
CA HIS A 199 12.72 22.64 24.41
C HIS A 199 14.01 21.84 24.14
N PRO A 200 14.59 21.95 22.92
CA PRO A 200 15.87 21.32 22.62
C PRO A 200 16.95 21.81 23.57
N LEU A 201 17.88 20.91 23.94
CA LEU A 201 18.93 21.22 24.90
C LEU A 201 20.16 21.78 24.20
N THR A 202 20.60 22.97 24.64
CA THR A 202 21.80 23.64 24.14
C THR A 202 22.99 23.38 25.05
N SER A 203 24.21 23.40 24.52
CA SER A 203 25.40 23.27 25.37
C SER A 203 25.46 24.33 26.48
N SER A 204 25.83 23.88 27.69
CA SER A 204 26.01 24.73 28.89
C SER A 204 27.20 25.70 28.80
N VAL A 205 28.09 25.51 27.83
CA VAL A 205 29.15 26.45 27.47
C VAL A 205 28.60 27.36 26.39
N ASN A 206 28.63 28.69 26.59
CA ASN A 206 28.19 29.68 25.59
C ASN A 206 29.07 29.61 24.32
N VAL A 207 28.83 28.63 23.45
CA VAL A 207 29.48 28.50 22.15
C VAL A 207 28.64 29.23 21.13
N THR A 208 28.75 30.55 21.10
CA THR A 208 28.34 31.28 19.90
C THR A 208 29.44 31.07 18.86
N LEU A 209 29.18 30.23 17.85
CA LEU A 209 30.00 30.20 16.64
C LEU A 209 29.83 31.57 15.95
N LYS A 210 30.75 32.50 16.23
CA LYS A 210 30.62 33.90 15.80
C LYS A 210 30.52 34.00 14.28
N SER A 211 29.34 34.41 13.80
CA SER A 211 29.14 34.98 12.47
C SER A 211 30.10 36.17 12.27
N GLN A 212 31.01 36.07 11.28
CA GLN A 212 31.70 37.25 10.74
C GLN A 212 30.88 37.85 9.59
N SER A 213 30.88 39.18 9.52
CA SER A 213 29.94 40.05 8.80
C SER A 213 29.53 39.64 7.36
N SER A 214 28.20 39.64 7.14
CA SER A 214 27.45 40.06 5.94
C SER A 214 28.08 39.84 4.56
N ALA A 215 27.95 38.61 4.04
CA ALA A 215 27.56 38.27 2.66
C ALA A 215 27.48 36.74 2.44
N SER A 216 28.08 35.93 3.33
CA SER A 216 28.05 34.47 3.27
C SER A 216 28.08 33.86 4.69
N VAL A 217 27.20 32.92 4.98
CA VAL A 217 27.24 32.12 6.22
C VAL A 217 28.52 31.27 6.22
N ALA A 218 29.36 31.39 7.25
CA ALA A 218 30.57 30.58 7.37
C ALA A 218 30.20 29.19 7.92
N CYS A 219 30.47 28.14 7.17
CA CYS A 219 30.12 26.77 7.54
C CYS A 219 31.04 26.22 8.65
N PRO A 220 30.50 25.58 9.71
CA PRO A 220 31.30 24.91 10.74
C PRO A 220 32.27 23.90 10.13
N GLN A 221 33.46 23.79 10.73
CA GLN A 221 34.53 22.88 10.29
C GLN A 221 34.94 21.95 11.44
N PRO A 222 35.28 20.67 11.15
CA PRO A 222 35.76 19.74 12.18
C PRO A 222 37.00 20.26 12.92
N GLY A 223 37.03 20.12 14.26
CA GLY A 223 38.27 20.22 15.06
C GLY A 223 38.64 21.60 15.64
N SER A 224 37.67 22.48 15.94
CA SER A 224 37.94 23.72 16.69
C SER A 224 38.28 23.44 18.17
N THR A 225 39.48 23.86 18.62
CA THR A 225 40.15 23.32 19.82
C THR A 225 39.83 23.96 21.19
N ASN A 226 38.75 24.74 21.35
CA ASN A 226 38.49 25.47 22.61
C ASN A 226 37.04 25.45 23.13
N GLN A 227 36.22 24.44 22.80
CA GLN A 227 34.80 24.39 23.13
C GLN A 227 34.33 22.92 23.36
N PRO A 228 33.13 22.66 23.91
CA PRO A 228 32.50 21.34 23.77
C PRO A 228 32.59 20.88 22.31
N THR A 229 32.89 19.60 22.12
CA THR A 229 33.09 19.02 20.79
C THR A 229 31.74 18.96 20.09
N SER A 230 31.44 19.84 19.14
CA SER A 230 30.29 19.65 18.25
C SER A 230 30.68 18.79 17.04
N TYR A 231 29.68 18.14 16.44
CA TYR A 231 29.85 17.31 15.27
C TYR A 231 29.07 17.85 14.08
N THR A 232 29.78 17.99 12.96
CA THR A 232 29.13 18.27 11.67
C THR A 232 28.44 17.01 11.14
N PRO A 233 27.48 17.12 10.21
CA PRO A 233 26.83 15.97 9.57
C PRO A 233 27.83 14.99 8.93
N SER A 234 28.95 15.50 8.39
CA SER A 234 30.01 14.64 7.83
C SER A 234 30.74 13.78 8.89
N GLN A 235 30.91 14.31 10.10
CA GLN A 235 31.52 13.56 11.20
C GLN A 235 30.57 12.47 11.70
N ILE A 236 29.28 12.81 11.87
CA ILE A 236 28.22 11.85 12.23
C ILE A 236 28.10 10.75 11.16
N ALA A 237 28.10 11.12 9.88
CA ALA A 237 28.04 10.17 8.78
C ALA A 237 29.25 9.22 8.72
N THR A 238 30.43 9.69 9.14
CA THR A 238 31.64 8.87 9.21
C THR A 238 31.59 7.96 10.44
N ALA A 239 31.21 8.51 11.60
CA ALA A 239 31.14 7.79 12.85
C ALA A 239 30.20 6.58 12.77
N TYR A 240 28.98 6.78 12.27
CA TYR A 240 27.96 5.73 12.19
C TYR A 240 27.88 5.07 10.81
N ASP A 241 28.95 5.16 10.01
CA ASP A 241 29.12 4.41 8.76
C ASP A 241 28.09 4.69 7.63
N PHE A 242 27.39 5.83 7.65
CA PHE A 242 26.59 6.29 6.50
C PHE A 242 27.44 6.44 5.23
N THR A 243 28.71 6.85 5.37
CA THR A 243 29.63 7.02 4.23
C THR A 243 29.78 5.74 3.39
N LYS A 244 29.67 4.55 3.99
CA LYS A 244 29.69 3.27 3.27
C LYS A 244 28.43 3.09 2.41
N LEU A 245 27.26 3.53 2.88
CA LEU A 245 26.03 3.57 2.08
C LEU A 245 26.15 4.58 0.93
N TYR A 246 26.68 5.78 1.20
CA TYR A 246 26.90 6.81 0.18
C TYR A 246 27.83 6.30 -0.93
N ASN A 247 28.91 5.61 -0.58
CA ASN A 247 29.84 5.00 -1.54
C ASN A 247 29.21 3.87 -2.36
N ALA A 248 28.18 3.21 -1.83
CA ALA A 248 27.34 2.25 -2.57
C ALA A 248 26.25 2.94 -3.43
N GLY A 249 26.24 4.27 -3.47
CA GLY A 249 25.27 5.07 -4.22
C GLY A 249 23.89 5.13 -3.56
N VAL A 250 23.78 4.87 -2.25
CA VAL A 250 22.56 5.01 -1.45
C VAL A 250 22.63 6.35 -0.71
N LEU A 251 21.80 7.31 -1.10
CA LEU A 251 21.91 8.73 -0.72
C LEU A 251 20.58 9.36 -0.26
N GLY A 252 19.49 8.58 -0.21
CA GLY A 252 18.10 9.02 0.01
C GLY A 252 17.25 9.09 -1.27
N ASP A 253 17.76 8.63 -2.42
CA ASP A 253 17.07 8.76 -3.71
C ASP A 253 15.71 8.03 -3.70
N GLY A 254 14.67 8.69 -4.21
CA GLY A 254 13.29 8.18 -4.26
C GLY A 254 12.56 8.16 -2.92
N GLN A 255 13.20 8.55 -1.81
CA GLN A 255 12.63 8.47 -0.47
C GLN A 255 12.02 9.79 0.00
N SER A 256 11.12 9.68 0.98
CA SER A 256 10.58 10.84 1.69
C SER A 256 10.48 10.60 3.18
N VAL A 257 10.77 11.65 3.96
CA VAL A 257 10.62 11.67 5.42
C VAL A 257 9.53 12.67 5.79
N GLY A 258 8.71 12.32 6.77
CA GLY A 258 7.72 13.20 7.39
C GLY A 258 8.19 13.64 8.78
N LEU A 259 7.95 14.88 9.14
CA LEU A 259 8.19 15.43 10.48
C LEU A 259 6.85 15.92 11.03
N LEU A 260 6.46 15.48 12.22
CA LEU A 260 5.34 16.08 12.94
C LEU A 260 5.88 17.20 13.81
N GLU A 261 5.44 18.43 13.54
CA GLU A 261 5.99 19.64 14.16
C GLU A 261 4.91 20.51 14.77
N LEU A 262 5.07 20.88 16.04
CA LEU A 262 4.12 21.72 16.79
C LEU A 262 4.50 23.20 16.83
N ASP A 263 5.31 23.64 15.86
CA ASP A 263 5.65 25.03 15.58
C ASP A 263 6.05 25.18 14.09
N GLY A 264 6.32 26.40 13.64
CA GLY A 264 6.85 26.67 12.29
C GLY A 264 8.37 26.86 12.27
N PHE A 265 8.93 27.04 11.07
CA PHE A 265 10.37 27.22 10.84
C PHE A 265 10.68 28.40 9.91
N SER A 266 11.97 28.75 9.80
CA SER A 266 12.47 29.73 8.84
C SER A 266 13.04 29.04 7.59
N PRO A 267 12.42 29.21 6.40
CA PRO A 267 12.99 28.69 5.16
C PRO A 267 14.39 29.24 4.84
N ASN A 268 14.73 30.43 5.36
CA ASN A 268 16.06 31.02 5.17
C ASN A 268 17.13 30.33 6.03
N ASP A 269 16.77 29.87 7.23
CA ASP A 269 17.70 29.18 8.13
C ASP A 269 18.01 27.80 7.57
N ILE A 270 16.99 27.06 7.13
CA ILE A 270 17.18 25.79 6.42
C ILE A 270 18.02 25.95 5.16
N ALA A 271 17.77 26.99 4.35
CA ALA A 271 18.58 27.26 3.16
C ALA A 271 20.06 27.59 3.50
N ALA A 272 20.30 28.26 4.64
CA ALA A 272 21.64 28.54 5.13
C ALA A 272 22.35 27.23 5.54
N TYR A 273 21.68 26.36 6.28
CA TYR A 273 22.23 25.05 6.64
C TYR A 273 22.52 24.17 5.41
N THR A 274 21.57 24.02 4.48
CA THR A 274 21.74 23.15 3.31
C THR A 274 22.80 23.67 2.33
N SER A 275 23.11 24.97 2.37
CA SER A 275 24.25 25.53 1.65
C SER A 275 25.61 25.00 2.17
N CYS A 276 25.67 24.54 3.41
CA CYS A 276 26.87 24.00 4.06
C CYS A 276 26.95 22.48 4.04
N PHE A 277 25.85 21.78 4.35
CA PHE A 277 25.91 20.36 4.70
C PHE A 277 25.07 19.40 3.83
N GLY A 278 24.52 19.86 2.69
CA GLY A 278 23.77 19.02 1.74
C GLY A 278 22.25 19.24 1.81
N GLY A 279 21.47 18.47 1.05
CA GLY A 279 20.00 18.58 1.03
C GLY A 279 19.41 19.67 0.11
N ASN A 280 20.24 20.42 -0.63
CA ASN A 280 19.77 21.45 -1.59
C ASN A 280 18.88 20.89 -2.73
N HIS A 281 18.91 19.58 -2.97
CA HIS A 281 18.08 18.92 -3.96
C HIS A 281 16.73 18.45 -3.41
N THR A 282 16.56 18.48 -2.08
CA THR A 282 15.38 17.98 -1.38
C THR A 282 14.20 18.93 -1.53
N VAL A 283 13.05 18.39 -1.97
CA VAL A 283 11.81 19.19 -2.02
C VAL A 283 11.19 19.24 -0.62
N ILE A 284 11.33 20.37 0.06
CA ILE A 284 10.66 20.65 1.33
C ILE A 284 9.19 21.00 1.06
N LYS A 285 8.27 20.30 1.72
CA LYS A 285 6.82 20.50 1.63
C LYS A 285 6.25 20.79 3.02
N SER A 286 5.91 22.05 3.25
CA SER A 286 5.08 22.46 4.39
C SER A 286 3.65 21.97 4.21
N ILE A 287 3.11 21.30 5.22
CA ILE A 287 1.75 20.77 5.27
C ILE A 287 1.07 21.37 6.50
N PRO A 288 0.34 22.49 6.34
CA PRO A 288 -0.31 23.14 7.47
C PRO A 288 -1.52 22.33 7.93
N ILE A 289 -1.55 21.98 9.20
CA ILE A 289 -2.70 21.37 9.89
C ILE A 289 -3.59 22.50 10.42
N ASP A 290 -4.90 22.39 10.21
CA ASP A 290 -5.89 23.44 10.54
C ASP A 290 -5.60 24.83 9.97
N GLY A 291 -4.80 24.90 8.90
CA GLY A 291 -4.35 26.17 8.34
C GLY A 291 -3.32 26.90 9.19
N TYR A 292 -2.51 26.17 9.99
CA TYR A 292 -1.35 26.73 10.69
C TYR A 292 -0.51 27.59 9.75
N ASN A 293 -0.03 28.73 10.25
CA ASN A 293 0.56 29.77 9.39
C ASN A 293 2.02 29.48 8.99
N GLY A 294 2.65 28.47 9.60
CA GLY A 294 4.04 28.06 9.39
C GLY A 294 5.08 29.08 9.84
N ALA A 295 4.70 30.09 10.62
CA ALA A 295 5.64 31.09 11.11
C ALA A 295 6.48 30.52 12.27
N ALA A 296 7.79 30.72 12.21
CA ALA A 296 8.72 30.36 13.28
C ALA A 296 8.33 31.00 14.62
N GLY A 297 7.85 30.17 15.55
CA GLY A 297 7.46 30.54 16.90
C GLY A 297 8.55 30.31 17.93
N ILE A 298 8.16 30.12 19.19
CA ILE A 298 9.09 30.00 20.33
C ILE A 298 9.91 28.71 20.30
N ASN A 299 9.45 27.69 19.57
CA ASN A 299 10.08 26.37 19.46
C ASN A 299 10.70 26.12 18.08
N ALA A 300 10.94 27.17 17.28
CA ALA A 300 11.53 27.03 15.95
C ALA A 300 12.86 26.23 15.94
N ALA A 301 13.66 26.29 17.01
CA ALA A 301 14.90 25.52 17.15
C ALA A 301 14.68 24.00 17.04
N GLU A 302 13.55 23.50 17.54
CA GLU A 302 13.21 22.07 17.49
C GLU A 302 12.90 21.64 16.07
N VAL A 303 12.02 22.40 15.42
CA VAL A 303 11.61 22.17 14.02
C VAL A 303 12.83 22.21 13.09
N GLU A 304 13.70 23.19 13.28
CA GLU A 304 14.89 23.34 12.45
C GLU A 304 15.93 22.25 12.73
N LEU A 305 16.13 21.84 14.00
CA LEU A 305 16.97 20.67 14.35
C LEU A 305 16.50 19.41 13.61
N ASP A 306 15.21 19.07 13.69
CA ASP A 306 14.64 17.87 13.09
C ASP A 306 14.85 17.86 11.57
N MET A 307 14.60 19.01 10.93
CA MET A 307 14.82 19.18 9.50
C MET A 307 16.30 19.04 9.12
N GLU A 308 17.19 19.68 9.86
CA GLU A 308 18.63 19.72 9.56
C GLU A 308 19.31 18.36 9.74
N MET A 309 18.89 17.56 10.73
CA MET A 309 19.40 16.20 10.92
C MET A 309 19.06 15.30 9.74
N VAL A 310 17.83 15.38 9.22
CA VAL A 310 17.42 14.61 8.04
C VAL A 310 18.15 15.09 6.79
N LEU A 311 18.19 16.41 6.55
CA LEU A 311 18.79 17.00 5.35
C LEU A 311 20.30 16.79 5.28
N GLY A 312 20.99 16.79 6.41
CA GLY A 312 22.44 16.59 6.50
C GLY A 312 22.89 15.13 6.30
N LEU A 313 22.01 14.15 6.53
CA LEU A 313 22.34 12.71 6.48
C LEU A 313 21.62 11.94 5.35
N ALA A 314 20.61 12.53 4.71
CA ALA A 314 19.98 12.00 3.49
C ALA A 314 20.14 13.01 2.33
N PRO A 315 21.35 13.16 1.76
CA PRO A 315 21.70 14.29 0.90
C PRO A 315 20.91 14.37 -0.41
N HIS A 316 20.34 13.26 -0.88
CA HIS A 316 19.49 13.16 -2.08
C HIS A 316 18.03 12.80 -1.75
N LEU A 317 17.57 13.07 -0.53
CA LEU A 317 16.18 12.85 -0.15
C LEU A 317 15.24 13.52 -1.15
N SER A 318 14.24 12.81 -1.67
CA SER A 318 13.37 13.38 -2.71
C SER A 318 12.43 14.43 -2.14
N SER A 319 11.91 14.20 -0.93
CA SER A 319 11.03 15.16 -0.26
C SER A 319 11.09 15.05 1.26
N LEU A 320 11.18 16.19 1.93
CA LEU A 320 10.94 16.33 3.36
C LEU A 320 9.56 16.97 3.56
N ARG A 321 8.67 16.30 4.29
CA ARG A 321 7.29 16.74 4.52
C ARG A 321 7.14 17.20 5.97
N VAL A 322 6.91 18.48 6.18
CA VAL A 322 6.82 19.10 7.51
C VAL A 322 5.35 19.31 7.82
N TYR A 323 4.78 18.54 8.75
CA TYR A 323 3.39 18.64 9.18
C TYR A 323 3.30 19.61 10.35
N GLU A 324 3.01 20.87 10.03
CA GLU A 324 3.04 21.98 10.97
C GLU A 324 1.66 22.15 11.61
N ALA A 325 1.57 21.95 12.92
CA ALA A 325 0.35 22.01 13.71
C ALA A 325 0.50 22.96 14.90
N ALA A 326 -0.63 23.44 15.43
CA ALA A 326 -0.60 24.14 16.71
C ALA A 326 -0.27 23.16 17.85
N ASN A 327 0.46 23.62 18.87
CA ASN A 327 0.73 22.86 20.09
C ASN A 327 -0.53 22.70 20.96
N ALA A 328 -1.44 21.83 20.50
CA ALA A 328 -2.70 21.49 21.13
C ALA A 328 -3.11 20.07 20.72
N LEU A 329 -3.73 19.32 21.63
CA LEU A 329 -4.10 17.91 21.39
C LEU A 329 -4.98 17.68 20.14
N PRO A 330 -6.03 18.48 19.84
CA PRO A 330 -6.78 18.30 18.61
C PRO A 330 -5.89 18.39 17.36
N SER A 331 -5.13 19.49 17.21
CA SER A 331 -4.26 19.67 16.04
C SER A 331 -3.12 18.63 15.97
N TYR A 332 -2.69 18.07 17.10
CA TYR A 332 -1.76 16.94 17.14
C TYR A 332 -2.38 15.65 16.56
N ASN A 333 -3.62 15.33 16.95
CA ASN A 333 -4.37 14.21 16.34
C ASN A 333 -4.65 14.44 14.85
N ASP A 334 -4.97 15.68 14.49
CA ASP A 334 -5.27 16.07 13.11
C ASP A 334 -4.01 15.89 12.24
N ALA A 335 -2.83 16.17 12.80
CA ALA A 335 -1.53 15.91 12.18
C ALA A 335 -1.30 14.40 11.98
N TRP A 336 -1.52 13.56 12.99
CA TRP A 336 -1.37 12.11 12.85
C TRP A 336 -2.36 11.51 11.86
N ALA A 337 -3.64 11.89 11.92
CA ALA A 337 -4.66 11.46 10.98
C ALA A 337 -4.27 11.81 9.53
N ARG A 338 -3.66 12.98 9.33
CA ARG A 338 -3.12 13.39 8.04
C ARG A 338 -1.89 12.57 7.64
N ILE A 339 -0.93 12.38 8.53
CA ILE A 339 0.32 11.63 8.27
C ILE A 339 0.03 10.20 7.82
N VAL A 340 -0.89 9.49 8.50
CA VAL A 340 -1.24 8.12 8.13
C VAL A 340 -2.09 8.07 6.85
N SER A 341 -2.84 9.12 6.54
CA SER A 341 -3.55 9.22 5.26
C SER A 341 -2.61 9.50 4.08
N ASP A 342 -1.54 10.25 4.33
CA ASP A 342 -0.52 10.61 3.35
C ASP A 342 0.50 9.47 3.10
N VAL A 343 0.48 8.42 3.91
CA VAL A 343 1.31 7.20 3.85
C VAL A 343 2.80 7.52 3.71
N VAL A 344 3.31 8.44 4.52
CA VAL A 344 4.73 8.79 4.49
C VAL A 344 5.56 7.61 5.01
N PRO A 345 6.53 7.06 4.24
CA PRO A 345 7.21 5.82 4.60
C PRO A 345 7.99 5.88 5.92
N VAL A 346 8.56 7.04 6.25
CA VAL A 346 9.32 7.27 7.49
C VAL A 346 8.84 8.57 8.10
N VAL A 347 8.52 8.56 9.38
CA VAL A 347 8.04 9.72 10.14
C VAL A 347 8.84 9.85 11.42
N SER A 348 9.35 11.04 11.69
CA SER A 348 9.97 11.40 12.97
C SER A 348 9.07 12.36 13.74
N THR A 349 9.10 12.26 15.06
CA THR A 349 8.60 13.31 15.95
C THR A 349 9.49 13.44 17.17
N SER A 350 9.86 14.67 17.49
CA SER A 350 10.64 14.97 18.70
C SER A 350 9.78 15.57 19.81
N TRP A 351 8.45 15.60 19.61
CA TRP A 351 7.48 16.13 20.55
C TRP A 351 6.98 15.06 21.50
N VAL A 352 7.36 15.19 22.77
CA VAL A 352 7.06 14.21 23.81
C VAL A 352 6.25 14.78 24.97
N PHE A 353 5.50 13.91 25.63
CA PHE A 353 4.83 14.19 26.89
C PHE A 353 4.82 12.93 27.76
N CYS A 354 4.62 13.10 29.07
CA CYS A 354 4.61 11.96 29.98
C CYS A 354 3.41 11.05 29.70
N GLU A 355 3.64 9.73 29.60
CA GLU A 355 2.60 8.74 29.26
C GLU A 355 1.43 8.73 30.26
N GLN A 356 1.67 9.13 31.51
CA GLN A 356 0.64 9.22 32.56
C GLN A 356 -0.13 10.54 32.54
N ASN A 357 0.35 11.51 31.75
CA ASN A 357 -0.01 12.92 31.77
C ASN A 357 -0.66 13.37 30.45
N ALA A 358 -1.16 12.47 29.61
CA ALA A 358 -1.77 12.73 28.29
C ALA A 358 -3.02 13.63 28.27
N GLY A 359 -3.35 14.30 29.37
CA GLY A 359 -4.57 15.08 29.51
C GLY A 359 -5.78 14.18 29.71
N LEU A 360 -6.14 13.37 28.72
CA LEU A 360 -7.22 12.36 28.75
C LEU A 360 -6.64 10.96 28.49
N ALA A 361 -7.04 9.95 29.26
CA ALA A 361 -6.49 8.60 29.12
C ALA A 361 -6.97 7.85 27.85
N ASN A 362 -7.95 8.38 27.12
CA ASN A 362 -8.33 7.89 25.79
C ASN A 362 -7.49 8.50 24.65
N GLU A 363 -6.69 9.54 24.90
CA GLU A 363 -5.85 10.19 23.89
C GLU A 363 -4.75 9.24 23.38
N ILE A 364 -4.00 8.65 24.31
CA ILE A 364 -2.98 7.62 24.01
C ILE A 364 -3.58 6.41 23.28
N SER A 365 -4.86 6.10 23.51
CA SER A 365 -5.55 5.04 22.76
C SER A 365 -5.82 5.43 21.30
N GLN A 366 -6.11 6.71 21.03
CA GLN A 366 -6.31 7.23 19.69
C GLN A 366 -5.00 7.32 18.91
N GLU A 367 -3.92 7.80 19.54
CA GLU A 367 -2.57 7.78 18.94
C GLU A 367 -2.18 6.35 18.54
N ASN A 368 -2.45 5.38 19.40
CA ASN A 368 -2.17 3.99 19.10
C ASN A 368 -2.96 3.45 17.90
N ILE A 369 -4.18 3.93 17.66
CA ILE A 369 -4.95 3.62 16.45
C ILE A 369 -4.24 4.15 15.20
N PHE A 370 -3.68 5.36 15.25
CA PHE A 370 -2.86 5.89 14.16
C PHE A 370 -1.60 5.05 13.95
N PHE A 371 -0.90 4.66 15.01
CA PHE A 371 0.33 3.87 14.87
C PHE A 371 0.08 2.42 14.44
N GLN A 372 -1.04 1.80 14.83
CA GLN A 372 -1.49 0.53 14.26
C GLN A 372 -1.77 0.65 12.75
N THR A 373 -2.38 1.77 12.35
CA THR A 373 -2.63 2.07 10.93
C THR A 373 -1.32 2.25 10.17
N ALA A 374 -0.40 3.04 10.71
CA ALA A 374 0.94 3.27 10.17
C ALA A 374 1.69 1.94 9.99
N ALA A 375 1.71 1.08 11.03
CA ALA A 375 2.36 -0.22 10.97
C ALA A 375 1.72 -1.16 9.93
N ALA A 376 0.40 -1.16 9.81
CA ALA A 376 -0.31 -1.96 8.81
C ALA A 376 -0.05 -1.45 7.38
N GLN A 377 0.21 -0.16 7.21
CA GLN A 377 0.50 0.48 5.92
C GLN A 377 1.99 0.60 5.60
N GLY A 378 2.86 0.06 6.44
CA GLY A 378 4.30 0.02 6.18
C GLY A 378 5.03 1.33 6.41
N GLN A 379 4.52 2.17 7.31
CA GLN A 379 5.20 3.38 7.75
C GLN A 379 6.06 3.07 8.99
N THR A 380 7.26 3.63 9.04
CA THR A 380 8.10 3.65 10.24
C THR A 380 7.83 4.92 11.03
N ILE A 381 7.42 4.80 12.29
CA ILE A 381 7.25 5.94 13.20
C ILE A 381 8.40 5.91 14.21
N LEU A 382 9.16 7.00 14.27
CA LEU A 382 10.26 7.19 15.21
C LEU A 382 9.94 8.36 16.14
N ALA A 383 10.22 8.18 17.42
CA ALA A 383 9.97 9.22 18.42
C ALA A 383 11.13 9.34 19.41
N ALA A 384 11.47 10.58 19.77
CA ALA A 384 12.41 10.86 20.86
C ALA A 384 11.91 10.19 22.16
N SER A 385 12.81 9.54 22.92
CA SER A 385 12.42 8.90 24.18
C SER A 385 12.32 9.87 25.37
N GLY A 386 12.76 11.11 25.18
CA GLY A 386 12.71 12.19 26.16
C GLY A 386 14.07 12.50 26.80
N ASP A 387 14.16 13.68 27.41
CA ASP A 387 15.43 14.23 27.93
C ASP A 387 15.51 14.32 29.47
N LEU A 388 14.57 13.69 30.18
CA LEU A 388 14.48 13.71 31.65
C LEU A 388 14.87 12.36 32.29
N GLY A 389 15.72 11.58 31.61
CA GLY A 389 16.23 10.31 32.14
C GLY A 389 15.14 9.28 32.40
N ALA A 390 15.27 8.54 33.49
CA ALA A 390 14.26 7.61 33.96
C ALA A 390 12.94 8.27 34.45
N ASN A 391 12.79 9.60 34.36
CA ASN A 391 11.72 10.35 35.00
C ASN A 391 10.94 11.23 33.99
N GLY A 392 10.37 10.66 32.93
CA GLY A 392 9.61 11.40 31.92
C GLY A 392 8.45 12.27 32.45
N CYS A 393 7.91 11.96 33.64
CA CYS A 393 6.86 12.78 34.27
C CYS A 393 7.37 13.88 35.20
N TYR A 394 8.69 14.00 35.38
CA TYR A 394 9.32 14.97 36.26
C TYR A 394 9.07 16.39 35.79
N ASN A 395 8.85 17.30 36.76
CA ASN A 395 8.73 18.72 36.49
C ASN A 395 9.97 19.46 37.05
N PRO A 396 10.91 19.89 36.20
CA PRO A 396 12.13 20.57 36.64
C PRO A 396 11.91 21.89 37.38
N GLN A 397 10.82 22.59 37.09
CA GLN A 397 10.52 23.90 37.68
C GLN A 397 10.06 23.77 39.15
N THR A 398 9.43 22.66 39.52
CA THR A 398 8.84 22.45 40.85
C THR A 398 9.45 21.30 41.63
N GLY A 399 10.22 20.43 40.99
CA GLY A 399 10.79 19.22 41.58
C GLY A 399 9.77 18.10 41.82
N ALA A 400 8.55 18.22 41.28
CA ALA A 400 7.49 17.23 41.44
C ALA A 400 7.67 16.02 40.49
N ASN A 401 7.01 14.90 40.82
CA ASN A 401 6.94 13.67 40.01
C ASN A 401 8.30 12.99 39.73
N SER A 402 9.13 12.84 40.76
CA SER A 402 10.46 12.22 40.66
C SER A 402 10.46 10.67 40.59
N GLN A 403 9.33 10.04 40.29
CA GLN A 403 9.24 8.57 40.20
C GLN A 403 9.59 8.10 38.79
N PRO A 404 10.02 6.83 38.59
CA PRO A 404 10.28 6.31 37.26
C PRO A 404 9.03 6.37 36.36
N ALA A 405 9.21 6.92 35.16
CA ALA A 405 8.18 7.03 34.14
C ALA A 405 8.81 7.26 32.77
N VAL A 406 8.11 6.87 31.70
CA VAL A 406 8.53 7.08 30.32
C VAL A 406 7.66 8.10 29.61
N ASP A 407 8.13 8.57 28.46
CA ASP A 407 7.42 9.51 27.61
C ASP A 407 6.69 8.82 26.45
N ASP A 408 5.60 9.43 26.01
CA ASP A 408 4.82 9.13 24.81
C ASP A 408 5.18 10.15 23.71
N PRO A 409 5.27 9.77 22.41
CA PRO A 409 4.86 8.50 21.81
C PRO A 409 5.91 7.38 21.82
N ALA A 410 7.13 7.63 22.32
CA ALA A 410 8.18 6.60 22.35
C ALA A 410 7.77 5.33 23.12
N SER A 411 6.91 5.42 24.13
CA SER A 411 6.40 4.26 24.87
C SER A 411 5.41 3.38 24.10
N GLN A 412 4.91 3.83 22.94
CA GLN A 412 3.87 3.09 22.23
C GLN A 412 4.41 1.84 21.50
N PRO A 413 3.64 0.72 21.47
CA PRO A 413 4.04 -0.54 20.84
C PRO A 413 4.32 -0.52 19.34
N TYR A 414 3.95 0.54 18.62
CA TYR A 414 4.09 0.64 17.17
C TYR A 414 5.01 1.80 16.75
N VAL A 415 5.75 2.34 17.73
CA VAL A 415 6.69 3.45 17.56
C VAL A 415 8.07 2.96 17.99
N THR A 416 9.08 3.29 17.19
CA THR A 416 10.48 3.11 17.57
C THR A 416 10.89 4.25 18.48
N GLY A 417 11.04 3.98 19.78
CA GLY A 417 11.52 4.93 20.76
C GLY A 417 13.04 5.07 20.67
N VAL A 418 13.52 6.31 20.48
CA VAL A 418 14.93 6.61 20.21
C VAL A 418 15.54 7.38 21.38
N GLY A 419 16.46 6.74 22.09
CA GLY A 419 17.22 7.30 23.21
C GLY A 419 18.53 7.94 22.80
N GLY A 420 19.30 8.34 23.81
CA GLY A 420 20.46 9.22 23.68
C GLY A 420 21.76 8.66 24.24
N THR A 421 22.86 8.93 23.54
CA THR A 421 24.23 8.61 23.97
C THR A 421 25.12 9.87 23.99
N THR A 422 26.25 9.77 24.68
CA THR A 422 27.38 10.70 24.56
C THR A 422 28.41 10.07 23.63
N LEU A 423 28.62 10.64 22.45
CA LEU A 423 29.53 10.12 21.43
C LEU A 423 30.94 10.68 21.58
N HIS A 424 31.94 9.81 21.39
CA HIS A 424 33.32 10.19 21.23
C HIS A 424 33.87 9.64 19.91
N LEU A 425 34.65 10.47 19.22
CA LEU A 425 35.27 10.14 17.93
C LEU A 425 36.78 10.03 18.04
N ASN A 426 37.36 9.22 17.15
CA ASN A 426 38.77 9.26 16.85
C ASN A 426 39.15 10.55 16.10
N PHE A 427 40.44 10.85 16.00
CA PHE A 427 40.94 12.01 15.27
C PHE A 427 40.58 12.00 13.77
N ASP A 428 40.30 10.83 13.19
CA ASP A 428 39.85 10.65 11.80
C ASP A 428 38.31 10.68 11.64
N ASN A 429 37.58 11.05 12.69
CA ASN A 429 36.11 11.06 12.79
C ASN A 429 35.45 9.67 12.77
N SER A 430 36.21 8.58 12.81
CA SER A 430 35.62 7.26 13.01
C SER A 430 35.09 7.11 14.44
N TYR A 431 34.11 6.23 14.61
CA TYR A 431 33.57 5.87 15.92
C TYR A 431 34.69 5.41 16.88
N LEU A 432 34.72 5.99 18.08
CA LEU A 432 35.59 5.53 19.16
C LEU A 432 34.79 4.81 20.25
N SER A 433 33.79 5.49 20.82
CA SER A 433 32.98 4.95 21.92
C SER A 433 31.74 5.78 22.16
N GLU A 434 30.74 5.17 22.78
CA GLU A 434 29.57 5.85 23.34
C GLU A 434 29.39 5.49 24.82
N GLN A 435 28.79 6.42 25.55
CA GLN A 435 28.29 6.24 26.93
C GLN A 435 26.80 6.62 26.97
N VAL A 436 26.08 6.19 28.01
CA VAL A 436 24.73 6.71 28.27
C VAL A 436 24.80 8.24 28.40
N TRP A 437 23.93 8.95 27.69
CA TRP A 437 23.82 10.40 27.90
C TRP A 437 23.20 10.69 29.27
N ASN A 438 23.99 11.25 30.18
CA ASN A 438 23.51 11.74 31.46
C ASN A 438 24.34 12.94 31.95
N ASP A 439 23.76 14.11 31.75
CA ASP A 439 24.36 15.41 32.00
C ASP A 439 23.80 16.04 33.30
N ARG A 440 23.28 15.21 34.20
CA ARG A 440 22.70 15.65 35.48
C ARG A 440 23.62 16.57 36.27
N THR A 441 24.92 16.31 36.25
CA THR A 441 25.91 17.10 37.03
C THR A 441 25.93 18.58 36.65
N ILE A 442 25.49 18.91 35.43
CA ILE A 442 25.36 20.27 34.90
C ILE A 442 23.90 20.65 34.59
N ASN A 443 22.93 19.86 35.06
CA ASN A 443 21.50 20.03 34.83
C ASN A 443 21.11 20.12 33.34
N ASN A 444 21.76 19.34 32.47
CA ASN A 444 21.61 19.44 31.02
C ASN A 444 21.07 18.15 30.36
N GLY A 445 20.06 17.56 31.00
CA GLY A 445 19.31 16.40 30.47
C GLY A 445 19.94 15.03 30.73
N ALA A 446 19.18 13.99 30.40
CA ALA A 446 19.62 12.60 30.36
C ALA A 446 18.70 11.77 29.44
N SER A 447 19.21 10.68 28.85
CA SER A 447 18.46 9.81 27.94
C SER A 447 17.19 9.23 28.57
N GLY A 448 16.04 9.49 27.94
CA GLY A 448 14.75 8.96 28.34
C GLY A 448 14.72 7.44 28.21
N GLY A 449 14.26 6.75 29.25
CA GLY A 449 14.18 5.30 29.21
C GLY A 449 13.69 4.67 30.51
N GLY A 450 13.00 3.53 30.40
CA GLY A 450 12.35 2.86 31.50
C GLY A 450 11.22 1.95 31.06
N VAL A 451 10.34 1.61 32.00
CA VAL A 451 9.23 0.69 31.78
C VAL A 451 7.91 1.45 31.73
N SER A 452 7.15 1.25 30.64
CA SER A 452 5.81 1.83 30.49
C SER A 452 4.86 1.36 31.59
N GLN A 453 3.93 2.23 31.96
CA GLN A 453 2.82 1.93 32.88
C GLN A 453 1.49 1.70 32.16
N VAL A 454 1.45 1.95 30.85
CA VAL A 454 0.24 1.85 30.02
C VAL A 454 0.31 0.60 29.13
N TRP A 455 1.43 0.40 28.45
CA TRP A 455 1.53 -0.56 27.36
C TRP A 455 2.14 -1.88 27.81
N ARG A 456 1.43 -2.98 27.56
CA ARG A 456 1.97 -4.32 27.77
C ARG A 456 3.14 -4.57 26.83
N MET A 457 4.11 -5.35 27.30
CA MET A 457 5.26 -5.74 26.49
C MET A 457 4.79 -6.43 25.21
N PRO A 458 5.09 -5.88 24.02
CA PRO A 458 4.71 -6.51 22.76
C PRO A 458 5.45 -7.83 22.57
N THR A 459 4.84 -8.80 21.90
CA THR A 459 5.45 -10.12 21.71
C THR A 459 6.74 -10.09 20.90
N TRP A 460 6.96 -9.04 20.10
CA TRP A 460 8.19 -8.86 19.34
C TRP A 460 9.34 -8.31 20.18
N GLN A 461 9.08 -7.73 21.37
CA GLN A 461 10.10 -7.13 22.23
C GLN A 461 10.81 -8.23 23.02
N GLN A 462 11.59 -9.02 22.29
CA GLN A 462 12.41 -10.10 22.82
C GLN A 462 13.81 -9.92 22.21
N ALA A 463 14.82 -9.86 23.06
CA ALA A 463 16.23 -9.85 22.71
C ALA A 463 17.05 -10.14 23.97
N PRO A 464 18.33 -10.54 23.85
CA PRO A 464 19.24 -10.51 24.99
C PRO A 464 19.18 -9.15 25.69
N GLY A 465 18.91 -9.13 27.01
CA GLY A 465 18.82 -7.91 27.83
C GLY A 465 17.41 -7.41 28.19
N VAL A 466 16.37 -7.71 27.39
CA VAL A 466 14.98 -7.23 27.60
C VAL A 466 14.26 -7.91 28.77
N ALA A 467 14.68 -9.11 29.16
CA ALA A 467 14.16 -9.81 30.34
C ALA A 467 15.17 -9.69 31.50
N ASN A 468 15.21 -8.52 32.10
CA ASN A 468 16.17 -8.15 33.14
C ASN A 468 15.51 -7.93 34.52
N ALA A 469 16.27 -7.43 35.49
CA ALA A 469 15.82 -7.24 36.86
C ALA A 469 14.73 -6.16 37.03
N TYR A 470 14.52 -5.33 36.01
CA TYR A 470 13.54 -4.23 36.01
C TYR A 470 12.26 -4.58 35.24
N SER A 471 12.26 -5.66 34.47
CA SER A 471 11.14 -6.06 33.62
C SER A 471 9.88 -6.39 34.43
N THR A 472 8.76 -5.77 34.07
CA THR A 472 7.46 -5.96 34.74
C THR A 472 6.38 -6.56 33.83
N GLY A 473 6.75 -6.94 32.59
CA GLY A 473 5.80 -7.37 31.55
C GLY A 473 5.10 -6.22 30.82
N PHE A 474 5.63 -5.00 30.97
CA PHE A 474 5.23 -3.81 30.21
C PHE A 474 6.35 -3.38 29.26
N ARG A 475 6.00 -2.59 28.24
CA ARG A 475 6.90 -2.13 27.17
C ARG A 475 8.10 -1.40 27.76
N GLU A 476 9.31 -1.79 27.37
CA GLU A 476 10.57 -1.19 27.83
C GLU A 476 11.07 -0.18 26.78
N VAL A 477 11.50 1.02 27.16
CA VAL A 477 11.93 2.12 26.28
C VAL A 477 13.35 2.53 26.69
N PRO A 478 14.24 2.99 25.79
CA PRO A 478 14.07 3.08 24.34
C PRO A 478 14.21 1.73 23.64
N ASP A 479 13.93 1.68 22.33
CA ASP A 479 14.25 0.52 21.50
C ASP A 479 15.71 0.58 21.02
N VAL A 480 16.19 1.79 20.71
CA VAL A 480 17.52 2.09 20.16
C VAL A 480 17.99 3.45 20.65
N SER A 481 19.26 3.80 20.43
CA SER A 481 19.79 5.13 20.76
C SER A 481 20.70 5.69 19.67
N ILE A 482 21.08 6.96 19.76
CA ILE A 482 22.23 7.54 19.05
C ILE A 482 22.66 8.82 19.79
N ASN A 483 23.73 9.50 19.36
CA ASN A 483 24.21 10.72 20.03
C ASN A 483 23.07 11.71 20.30
N ALA A 484 23.06 12.22 21.53
CA ALA A 484 22.08 13.16 22.05
C ALA A 484 22.71 14.17 23.02
N ASP A 485 23.93 13.94 23.49
CA ASP A 485 24.53 14.82 24.48
C ASP A 485 24.87 16.19 23.87
N PRO A 486 24.33 17.31 24.37
CA PRO A 486 24.66 18.65 23.87
C PRO A 486 26.14 19.04 24.05
N GLN A 487 26.88 18.35 24.92
CA GLN A 487 28.32 18.54 25.10
C GLN A 487 29.13 17.86 24.00
N THR A 488 28.51 16.90 23.31
CA THR A 488 28.98 16.27 22.07
C THR A 488 27.97 16.46 20.92
N GLY A 489 27.28 17.61 20.91
CA GLY A 489 26.05 17.82 20.14
C GLY A 489 26.27 18.11 18.65
N TYR A 490 25.18 18.49 17.99
CA TYR A 490 25.12 18.73 16.55
C TYR A 490 25.21 20.22 16.24
N ASP A 491 25.92 20.57 15.17
CA ASP A 491 25.90 21.93 14.63
C ASP A 491 24.55 22.20 13.93
N VAL A 492 23.78 23.15 14.47
CA VAL A 492 22.45 23.56 13.97
C VAL A 492 22.44 25.04 13.62
N TYR A 493 21.70 25.46 12.59
CA TYR A 493 21.56 26.87 12.24
C TYR A 493 20.14 27.39 12.49
N CYS A 494 19.97 28.31 13.44
CA CYS A 494 18.66 28.91 13.70
C CYS A 494 18.74 30.41 14.04
N THR A 495 17.93 31.23 13.39
CA THR A 495 17.89 32.69 13.63
C THR A 495 16.50 33.21 13.97
N ALA A 496 15.44 32.53 13.51
CA ALA A 496 14.07 33.00 13.67
C ALA A 496 13.41 32.56 14.99
N GLY A 497 12.28 33.20 15.31
CA GLY A 497 11.44 32.81 16.44
C GLY A 497 12.18 32.82 17.80
N GLY A 498 12.08 31.71 18.53
CA GLY A 498 12.75 31.48 19.81
C GLY A 498 14.28 31.48 19.75
N CYS A 499 14.88 31.38 18.56
CA CYS A 499 16.33 31.37 18.37
C CYS A 499 16.98 32.75 18.40
N ALA A 500 16.23 33.84 18.54
CA ALA A 500 16.75 35.19 18.83
C ALA A 500 17.97 35.65 18.00
N ASN A 501 18.06 35.28 16.71
CA ASN A 501 19.20 35.51 15.81
C ASN A 501 20.54 34.87 16.24
N HIS A 502 20.52 33.69 16.86
CA HIS A 502 21.72 32.97 17.30
C HIS A 502 22.65 32.55 16.13
N GLY A 503 22.08 32.09 15.00
CA GLY A 503 22.84 31.53 13.89
C GLY A 503 23.30 30.10 14.20
N TRP A 504 24.58 29.79 13.99
CA TRP A 504 25.14 28.49 14.34
C TRP A 504 25.18 28.27 15.86
N MET A 505 24.58 27.17 16.30
CA MET A 505 24.49 26.74 17.69
C MET A 505 24.72 25.22 17.80
N VAL A 506 24.96 24.75 19.03
CA VAL A 506 25.14 23.33 19.33
C VAL A 506 23.94 22.84 20.11
N ILE A 507 23.24 21.85 19.55
CA ILE A 507 22.03 21.26 20.12
C ILE A 507 22.21 19.75 20.31
N GLY A 508 21.65 19.22 21.39
CA GLY A 508 21.44 17.80 21.62
C GLY A 508 20.00 17.52 22.06
N GLY A 509 19.80 16.50 22.87
CA GLY A 509 18.51 15.91 23.17
C GLY A 509 18.23 14.67 22.32
N THR A 510 17.38 13.79 22.83
CA THR A 510 16.79 12.70 22.05
C THR A 510 15.98 13.20 20.84
N SER A 511 15.61 14.49 20.86
CA SER A 511 15.13 15.24 19.69
C SER A 511 16.06 15.18 18.49
N ALA A 512 17.39 15.20 18.68
CA ALA A 512 18.31 15.02 17.56
C ALA A 512 18.40 13.55 17.11
N SER A 513 18.18 12.61 18.04
CA SER A 513 18.36 11.19 17.82
C SER A 513 17.29 10.58 16.90
N ALA A 514 16.01 10.92 17.11
CA ALA A 514 14.90 10.44 16.28
C ALA A 514 15.03 10.78 14.77
N PRO A 515 15.28 12.03 14.36
CA PRO A 515 15.45 12.40 12.95
C PRO A 515 16.74 11.83 12.33
N VAL A 516 17.81 11.62 13.11
CA VAL A 516 19.01 10.90 12.63
C VAL A 516 18.67 9.45 12.27
N TRP A 517 17.90 8.77 13.12
CA TRP A 517 17.38 7.43 12.80
C TRP A 517 16.41 7.48 11.60
N ALA A 518 15.57 8.51 11.48
CA ALA A 518 14.70 8.67 10.32
C ALA A 518 15.50 8.80 9.00
N ALA A 519 16.62 9.53 9.02
CA ALA A 519 17.53 9.62 7.90
C ALA A 519 18.11 8.23 7.54
N LEU A 520 18.58 7.46 8.52
CA LEU A 520 19.05 6.09 8.28
C LEU A 520 17.96 5.23 7.63
N ILE A 521 16.73 5.24 8.15
CA ILE A 521 15.67 4.38 7.63
C ILE A 521 15.26 4.79 6.21
N ALA A 522 15.35 6.07 5.86
CA ALA A 522 15.22 6.49 4.47
C ALA A 522 16.30 5.84 3.58
N LEU A 523 17.58 5.90 3.97
CA LEU A 523 18.64 5.21 3.22
C LEU A 523 18.48 3.68 3.20
N ALA A 524 18.03 3.08 4.29
CA ALA A 524 17.75 1.65 4.35
C ALA A 524 16.62 1.25 3.40
N ASN A 525 15.54 2.04 3.33
CA ASN A 525 14.46 1.84 2.36
C ASN A 525 14.96 1.90 0.92
N GLU A 526 15.77 2.91 0.57
CA GLU A 526 16.38 2.99 -0.76
C GLU A 526 17.24 1.75 -1.06
N ASN A 527 18.10 1.35 -0.12
CA ASN A 527 18.97 0.18 -0.28
C ASN A 527 18.14 -1.11 -0.45
N SER A 528 17.11 -1.28 0.37
CA SER A 528 16.19 -2.42 0.31
C SER A 528 15.41 -2.48 -1.01
N LEU A 529 14.93 -1.36 -1.52
CA LEU A 529 14.30 -1.29 -2.83
C LEU A 529 15.27 -1.65 -3.96
N LYS A 530 16.52 -1.19 -3.89
CA LYS A 530 17.55 -1.49 -4.89
C LYS A 530 17.91 -2.97 -4.93
N VAL A 531 18.06 -3.60 -3.76
CA VAL A 531 18.56 -4.98 -3.65
C VAL A 531 17.44 -6.01 -3.76
N ASN A 532 16.30 -5.76 -3.11
CA ASN A 532 15.24 -6.76 -2.91
C ASN A 532 13.82 -6.26 -3.23
N GLY A 533 13.65 -5.00 -3.68
CA GLY A 533 12.36 -4.48 -4.15
C GLY A 533 11.29 -4.27 -3.07
N PHE A 534 11.67 -4.00 -1.81
CA PHE A 534 10.72 -3.73 -0.71
C PHE A 534 11.09 -2.50 0.12
N MET A 535 10.13 -1.99 0.91
CA MET A 535 10.32 -1.00 1.98
C MET A 535 10.37 -1.68 3.36
N VAL A 536 11.13 -1.12 4.31
CA VAL A 536 11.34 -1.71 5.64
C VAL A 536 10.05 -1.71 6.48
N GLY A 537 9.35 -0.58 6.55
CA GLY A 537 8.09 -0.39 7.28
C GLY A 537 8.19 -0.49 8.80
N PHE A 538 7.25 -1.16 9.47
CA PHE A 538 7.23 -1.21 10.94
C PHE A 538 8.51 -1.87 11.49
N LEU A 539 9.35 -1.05 12.14
CA LEU A 539 10.76 -1.33 12.31
C LEU A 539 11.06 -2.24 13.51
N ASN A 540 10.36 -2.06 14.64
CA ASN A 540 10.72 -2.71 15.91
C ASN A 540 10.88 -4.25 15.78
N PRO A 541 9.93 -5.00 15.19
CA PRO A 541 10.10 -6.44 15.05
C PRO A 541 11.35 -6.84 14.27
N SER A 542 11.75 -6.04 13.28
CA SER A 542 13.00 -6.28 12.53
C SER A 542 14.23 -6.07 13.41
N LEU A 543 14.29 -4.99 14.21
CA LEU A 543 15.42 -4.70 15.09
C LEU A 543 15.65 -5.81 16.12
N TYR A 544 14.57 -6.26 16.78
CA TYR A 544 14.65 -7.32 17.79
C TYR A 544 14.94 -8.71 17.16
N ASN A 545 14.47 -8.98 15.94
CA ASN A 545 14.91 -10.15 15.16
C ASN A 545 16.40 -10.10 14.83
N ILE A 546 16.93 -8.92 14.49
CA ILE A 546 18.38 -8.73 14.26
C ILE A 546 19.17 -9.00 15.54
N ALA A 547 18.71 -8.46 16.67
CA ALA A 547 19.31 -8.66 17.98
C ALA A 547 19.34 -10.16 18.38
N HIS A 548 18.34 -10.93 17.96
CA HIS A 548 18.29 -12.38 18.12
C HIS A 548 19.14 -13.19 17.13
N GLY A 549 19.62 -12.59 16.04
CA GLY A 549 20.35 -13.29 14.97
C GLY A 549 19.43 -14.08 14.02
N ALA A 550 18.17 -13.66 13.86
CA ALA A 550 17.23 -14.30 12.95
C ALA A 550 17.73 -14.26 11.50
N SER A 551 17.47 -15.32 10.72
CA SER A 551 17.88 -15.41 9.30
C SER A 551 19.37 -15.12 9.04
N GLY A 552 20.24 -15.35 10.03
CA GLY A 552 21.69 -15.15 9.89
C GLY A 552 22.16 -13.71 10.07
N THR A 553 21.32 -12.81 10.59
CA THR A 553 21.72 -11.45 10.95
C THR A 553 22.72 -11.44 12.13
N SER A 554 23.40 -10.30 12.33
CA SER A 554 24.36 -10.14 13.42
C SER A 554 24.13 -8.84 14.20
N TYR A 555 23.79 -8.97 15.48
CA TYR A 555 23.69 -7.84 16.42
C TYR A 555 25.00 -7.06 16.48
N ALA A 556 26.12 -7.74 16.74
CA ALA A 556 27.43 -7.11 16.94
C ALA A 556 28.00 -6.39 15.72
N LEU A 557 27.45 -6.65 14.52
CA LEU A 557 27.79 -5.87 13.32
C LEU A 557 26.85 -4.68 13.12
N ALA A 558 25.57 -4.82 13.47
CA ALA A 558 24.57 -3.79 13.19
C ALA A 558 24.45 -2.72 14.28
N PHE A 559 24.87 -3.02 15.51
CA PHE A 559 24.74 -2.13 16.64
C PHE A 559 26.06 -1.91 17.37
N HIS A 560 26.28 -0.68 17.80
CA HIS A 560 27.25 -0.33 18.84
C HIS A 560 26.57 -0.46 20.20
N ASP A 561 26.91 -1.54 20.90
CA ASP A 561 26.41 -1.85 22.23
C ASP A 561 27.01 -0.88 23.26
N VAL A 562 26.18 -0.06 23.93
CA VAL A 562 26.65 0.94 24.91
C VAL A 562 26.92 0.22 26.23
N GLN A 563 28.17 0.23 26.68
CA GLN A 563 28.59 -0.53 27.85
C GLN A 563 29.10 0.38 28.97
N PRO A 564 29.00 -0.06 30.25
CA PRO A 564 29.51 0.69 31.38
C PRO A 564 30.98 1.08 31.22
N VAL A 565 31.29 2.37 31.31
CA VAL A 565 32.66 2.89 31.27
C VAL A 565 33.20 3.09 32.68
N PRO A 566 34.40 2.56 33.03
CA PRO A 566 34.98 2.76 34.35
C PRO A 566 35.20 4.24 34.69
N GLY A 567 34.55 4.72 35.74
CA GLY A 567 34.61 6.12 36.18
C GLY A 567 33.67 7.07 35.41
N GLY A 568 32.89 6.56 34.46
CA GLY A 568 31.84 7.28 33.74
C GLY A 568 30.48 7.26 34.46
N ILE A 569 29.51 7.98 33.89
CA ILE A 569 28.10 7.94 34.33
C ILE A 569 27.37 6.90 33.48
N ASN A 570 27.09 5.75 34.09
CA ASN A 570 26.64 4.53 33.42
C ASN A 570 25.15 4.24 33.69
N ASN A 571 24.31 5.27 33.68
CA ASN A 571 22.87 5.19 33.92
C ASN A 571 22.15 6.45 33.46
N ASN A 572 20.83 6.38 33.33
CA ASN A 572 19.98 7.51 32.95
C ASN A 572 19.30 8.24 34.12
N ASP A 573 19.92 8.28 35.31
CA ASP A 573 19.36 8.95 36.49
C ASP A 573 19.47 10.49 36.39
N TYR A 574 18.34 11.15 36.11
CA TYR A 574 18.26 12.59 36.02
C TYR A 574 18.09 13.28 37.39
N VAL A 575 17.39 12.65 38.35
CA VAL A 575 17.01 13.29 39.63
C VAL A 575 17.88 12.87 40.82
N GLY A 576 18.52 11.70 40.78
CA GLY A 576 19.44 11.23 41.80
C GLY A 576 18.90 10.39 42.92
N ASN A 577 17.79 9.70 42.72
CA ASN A 577 16.99 9.13 43.81
C ASN A 577 16.83 7.61 43.74
N SER A 578 17.80 6.87 43.20
CA SER A 578 17.85 5.40 43.11
C SER A 578 16.83 4.73 42.17
N GLY A 579 15.94 5.49 41.52
CA GLY A 579 15.10 5.01 40.42
C GLY A 579 15.83 5.09 39.08
N THR A 580 16.88 4.29 38.90
CA THR A 580 17.85 4.42 37.79
C THR A 580 17.89 3.17 36.92
N TYR A 581 18.09 3.32 35.61
CA TYR A 581 18.42 2.20 34.74
C TYR A 581 19.89 2.29 34.29
N PRO A 582 20.73 1.31 34.62
CA PRO A 582 22.12 1.27 34.17
C PRO A 582 22.22 0.79 32.72
N ASP A 583 23.31 1.16 32.03
CA ASP A 583 23.70 0.45 30.81
C ASP A 583 24.14 -1.00 31.12
N ALA A 584 23.99 -1.88 30.14
CA ALA A 584 24.33 -3.29 30.27
C ALA A 584 24.62 -3.93 28.90
N THR A 585 25.16 -5.15 28.91
CA THR A 585 25.38 -5.91 27.66
C THR A 585 24.07 -6.18 26.92
N ALA A 586 24.08 -5.90 25.61
CA ALA A 586 22.94 -6.00 24.71
C ALA A 586 21.83 -4.98 25.04
N TYR A 587 20.57 -5.41 25.18
CA TYR A 587 19.51 -4.47 25.48
C TYR A 587 19.57 -3.96 26.92
N ASP A 588 19.44 -2.65 27.10
CA ASP A 588 19.16 -2.02 28.39
C ASP A 588 18.12 -0.89 28.31
N LEU A 589 17.61 -0.46 29.46
CA LEU A 589 16.56 0.56 29.56
C LEU A 589 17.10 2.00 29.46
N ALA A 590 18.39 2.20 29.27
CA ALA A 590 19.00 3.52 29.12
C ALA A 590 19.26 3.88 27.65
N THR A 591 19.62 2.87 26.84
CA THR A 591 20.06 3.02 25.44
C THR A 591 19.43 1.99 24.48
N GLY A 592 18.61 1.07 24.99
CA GLY A 592 17.93 0.10 24.16
C GLY A 592 18.91 -0.90 23.57
N LEU A 593 18.81 -1.18 22.27
CA LEU A 593 19.78 -2.00 21.52
C LEU A 593 21.09 -1.26 21.18
N GLY A 594 21.26 -0.02 21.65
CA GLY A 594 22.40 0.83 21.31
C GLY A 594 22.23 1.62 20.01
N SER A 595 23.33 2.21 19.54
CA SER A 595 23.35 2.95 18.27
C SER A 595 23.67 2.06 17.08
N PHE A 596 23.39 2.53 15.87
CA PHE A 596 23.59 1.73 14.66
C PHE A 596 24.99 1.86 14.06
N ASP A 597 25.42 0.81 13.36
CA ASP A 597 26.26 0.92 12.17
C ASP A 597 25.32 0.96 10.95
N ALA A 598 25.29 2.09 10.24
CA ALA A 598 24.26 2.35 9.21
C ALA A 598 24.31 1.32 8.08
N TYR A 599 25.53 0.98 7.66
CA TYR A 599 25.74 0.06 6.56
C TYR A 599 25.33 -1.36 6.96
N ASN A 600 25.86 -1.85 8.09
CA ASN A 600 25.62 -3.22 8.52
C ASN A 600 24.17 -3.45 8.98
N LEU A 601 23.54 -2.46 9.62
CA LEU A 601 22.10 -2.54 9.94
C LEU A 601 21.27 -2.60 8.66
N SER A 602 21.57 -1.78 7.65
CA SER A 602 20.91 -1.82 6.34
C SER A 602 21.08 -3.18 5.64
N GLN A 603 22.27 -3.79 5.70
CA GLN A 603 22.48 -5.14 5.18
C GLN A 603 21.67 -6.20 5.95
N ASN A 604 21.61 -6.13 7.28
CA ASN A 604 20.80 -7.05 8.07
C ASN A 604 19.29 -6.91 7.78
N LEU A 605 18.79 -5.69 7.59
CA LEU A 605 17.41 -5.44 7.18
C LEU A 605 17.09 -6.03 5.80
N ASN A 606 18.06 -6.04 4.89
CA ASN A 606 17.97 -6.73 3.60
C ASN A 606 17.93 -8.24 3.74
N LEU A 607 18.78 -8.83 4.60
CA LEU A 607 18.79 -10.26 4.87
C LEU A 607 17.46 -10.75 5.44
N LEU A 608 16.87 -10.02 6.39
CA LEU A 608 15.55 -10.35 6.92
C LEU A 608 14.44 -10.31 5.86
N GLY A 609 14.58 -9.45 4.85
CA GLY A 609 13.58 -9.22 3.81
C GLY A 609 13.65 -10.15 2.60
N GLN A 610 14.59 -11.10 2.58
CA GLN A 610 14.65 -12.09 1.51
C GLN A 610 13.37 -12.93 1.53
N ALA A 611 12.66 -12.99 0.40
CA ALA A 611 11.41 -13.72 0.26
C ALA A 611 11.59 -15.19 0.64
N LEU A 612 10.54 -15.78 1.21
CA LEU A 612 10.50 -17.22 1.47
C LEU A 612 10.76 -17.99 0.16
N PRO A 613 11.35 -19.21 0.22
CA PRO A 613 11.49 -20.08 -0.93
C PRO A 613 10.13 -20.25 -1.61
N GLN A 614 10.04 -19.91 -2.89
CA GLN A 614 8.79 -19.99 -3.65
C GLN A 614 8.27 -21.43 -3.70
N ALA A 615 6.94 -21.58 -3.70
CA ALA A 615 6.29 -22.78 -4.20
C ALA A 615 6.80 -23.08 -5.62
N ASN A 616 6.81 -24.35 -6.04
CA ASN A 616 7.24 -24.75 -7.38
C ASN A 616 6.34 -24.08 -8.43
N VAL A 617 6.80 -22.95 -8.99
CA VAL A 617 6.11 -22.22 -10.05
C VAL A 617 5.83 -23.17 -11.22
N PRO A 618 4.58 -23.24 -11.73
CA PRO A 618 4.25 -24.10 -12.84
C PRO A 618 5.07 -23.68 -14.05
N THR A 619 5.85 -24.64 -14.57
CA THR A 619 6.73 -24.44 -15.72
C THR A 619 6.70 -25.66 -16.63
N SER A 620 7.08 -25.47 -17.88
CA SER A 620 7.28 -26.56 -18.85
C SER A 620 8.60 -26.35 -19.58
N THR A 621 9.22 -27.44 -20.01
CA THR A 621 10.41 -27.38 -20.88
C THR A 621 10.05 -27.26 -22.35
N LYS A 622 8.76 -27.31 -22.71
CA LYS A 622 8.30 -27.27 -24.09
C LYS A 622 6.95 -26.58 -24.26
N TRP A 623 6.89 -25.69 -25.26
CA TRP A 623 5.74 -24.87 -25.60
C TRP A 623 5.52 -24.80 -27.11
N TYR A 624 4.28 -24.60 -27.53
CA TYR A 624 3.84 -24.62 -28.92
C TYR A 624 2.89 -23.46 -29.21
N PHE A 625 3.14 -22.73 -30.31
CA PHE A 625 2.32 -21.63 -30.81
C PHE A 625 1.99 -21.86 -32.28
N ALA A 626 0.72 -22.06 -32.62
CA ALA A 626 0.28 -22.33 -33.99
C ALA A 626 0.07 -21.05 -34.83
N GLU A 627 -0.22 -19.94 -34.18
CA GLU A 627 -0.29 -18.61 -34.77
C GLU A 627 1.04 -17.87 -34.65
N GLY A 628 1.23 -16.90 -35.55
CA GLY A 628 2.38 -16.03 -35.61
C GLY A 628 2.46 -15.34 -36.96
N ARG A 629 2.98 -14.11 -36.97
CA ARG A 629 3.28 -13.36 -38.17
C ARG A 629 4.37 -12.31 -37.90
N ALA A 630 5.42 -12.33 -38.71
CA ALA A 630 6.48 -11.33 -38.67
C ALA A 630 6.59 -10.57 -40.00
N GLY A 631 6.88 -9.26 -39.93
CA GLY A 631 6.86 -8.35 -41.09
C GLY A 631 5.45 -8.02 -41.56
N GLY A 632 5.31 -7.25 -42.64
CA GLY A 632 4.00 -6.83 -43.16
C GLY A 632 3.18 -6.02 -42.15
N PHE A 633 3.86 -5.17 -41.38
CA PHE A 633 3.35 -4.39 -40.26
C PHE A 633 2.92 -5.22 -39.05
N PHE A 634 3.45 -6.44 -38.90
CA PHE A 634 3.39 -7.20 -37.66
C PHE A 634 4.74 -7.17 -36.96
N GLN A 635 4.69 -6.89 -35.66
CA GLN A 635 5.80 -6.98 -34.73
C GLN A 635 5.44 -8.03 -33.69
N GLU A 636 5.98 -9.23 -33.86
CA GLU A 636 5.77 -10.36 -32.95
C GLU A 636 6.92 -10.46 -31.95
N PHE A 637 6.58 -10.78 -30.72
CA PHE A 637 7.53 -11.14 -29.68
C PHE A 637 7.17 -12.49 -29.08
N LEU A 638 8.17 -13.11 -28.42
CA LEU A 638 7.99 -14.28 -27.58
C LEU A 638 8.59 -13.95 -26.22
N THR A 639 7.79 -14.06 -25.17
CA THR A 639 8.21 -13.70 -23.82
C THR A 639 8.37 -14.94 -22.97
N LEU A 640 9.46 -14.97 -22.21
CA LEU A 640 9.98 -16.14 -21.54
C LEU A 640 10.24 -15.82 -20.07
N GLU A 641 9.56 -16.52 -19.18
CA GLU A 641 9.86 -16.50 -17.74
C GLU A 641 10.76 -17.69 -17.37
N ASN A 642 11.81 -17.42 -16.59
CA ASN A 642 12.57 -18.45 -15.89
C ASN A 642 12.46 -18.20 -14.37
N PRO A 643 11.55 -18.90 -13.66
CA PRO A 643 11.39 -18.75 -12.22
C PRO A 643 12.45 -19.53 -11.43
N ASN A 644 13.36 -20.26 -12.09
CA ASN A 644 14.37 -21.06 -11.40
C ASN A 644 15.33 -20.14 -10.61
N PRO A 645 15.60 -20.43 -9.31
CA PRO A 645 16.45 -19.59 -8.46
C PRO A 645 17.94 -19.62 -8.82
N VAL A 646 18.40 -20.61 -9.59
CA VAL A 646 19.83 -20.89 -9.72
C VAL A 646 20.29 -21.06 -11.17
N GLN A 647 19.48 -21.67 -12.02
CA GLN A 647 19.90 -22.13 -13.35
C GLN A 647 19.34 -21.25 -14.47
N THR A 648 20.22 -20.80 -15.36
CA THR A 648 19.85 -20.18 -16.64
C THR A 648 19.16 -21.23 -17.52
N ALA A 649 18.01 -20.88 -18.13
CA ALA A 649 17.37 -21.71 -19.13
C ALA A 649 17.97 -21.46 -20.52
N GLN A 650 18.31 -22.52 -21.24
CA GLN A 650 18.75 -22.46 -22.64
C GLN A 650 17.56 -22.75 -23.54
N VAL A 651 16.95 -21.72 -24.12
CA VAL A 651 15.68 -21.82 -24.81
C VAL A 651 15.89 -21.76 -26.32
N GLN A 652 15.63 -22.87 -27.01
CA GLN A 652 15.62 -22.96 -28.46
C GLN A 652 14.21 -22.68 -29.02
N VAL A 653 14.09 -21.73 -29.93
CA VAL A 653 12.87 -21.39 -30.67
C VAL A 653 13.00 -21.92 -32.09
N GLN A 654 12.21 -22.94 -32.43
CA GLN A 654 12.11 -23.49 -33.78
C GLN A 654 10.94 -22.85 -34.52
N TYR A 655 11.23 -22.09 -35.57
CA TYR A 655 10.22 -21.45 -36.41
C TYR A 655 9.72 -22.39 -37.51
N LEU A 656 8.42 -22.39 -37.80
CA LEU A 656 7.81 -23.19 -38.86
C LEU A 656 6.99 -22.28 -39.79
N PHE A 657 7.06 -22.52 -41.10
CA PHE A 657 6.34 -21.75 -42.12
C PHE A 657 5.36 -22.65 -42.90
N GLU A 658 4.50 -22.05 -43.71
CA GLU A 658 3.72 -22.81 -44.69
C GLU A 658 4.67 -23.31 -45.79
N GLY A 659 4.77 -24.63 -45.96
CA GLY A 659 5.63 -25.24 -46.98
C GLY A 659 7.09 -25.45 -46.60
N ALA A 660 7.56 -24.97 -45.43
CA ALA A 660 8.95 -25.10 -45.01
C ALA A 660 9.14 -25.11 -43.49
N THR A 661 10.20 -25.79 -43.02
CA THR A 661 10.72 -25.65 -41.66
C THR A 661 11.73 -24.50 -41.63
N GLY A 662 11.56 -23.57 -40.71
CA GLY A 662 12.42 -22.41 -40.53
C GLY A 662 13.68 -22.70 -39.69
N PRO A 663 14.46 -21.65 -39.35
CA PRO A 663 15.63 -21.79 -38.48
C PRO A 663 15.23 -22.13 -37.03
N ALA A 664 16.20 -22.64 -36.27
CA ALA A 664 16.14 -22.76 -34.82
C ALA A 664 17.16 -21.78 -34.19
N ILE A 665 16.72 -20.94 -33.26
CA ILE A 665 17.55 -19.91 -32.61
C ILE A 665 17.50 -20.12 -31.10
N THR A 666 18.65 -20.06 -30.43
CA THR A 666 18.75 -20.27 -28.98
C THR A 666 18.98 -18.95 -28.25
N HIS A 667 18.26 -18.77 -27.14
CA HIS A 667 18.33 -17.63 -26.23
C HIS A 667 18.61 -18.12 -24.80
N ASP A 668 19.34 -17.31 -24.03
CA ASP A 668 19.60 -17.57 -22.61
C ASP A 668 18.65 -16.74 -21.74
N VAL A 669 17.90 -17.40 -20.84
CA VAL A 669 17.01 -16.74 -19.88
C VAL A 669 17.58 -16.92 -18.48
N LYS A 670 18.06 -15.82 -17.87
CA LYS A 670 18.74 -15.86 -16.55
C LYS A 670 17.81 -16.39 -15.43
N PRO A 671 18.36 -16.91 -14.32
CA PRO A 671 17.57 -17.30 -13.15
C PRO A 671 16.68 -16.15 -12.64
N GLN A 672 15.48 -16.48 -12.15
CA GLN A 672 14.47 -15.56 -11.59
C GLN A 672 14.27 -14.29 -12.42
N SER A 673 14.16 -14.46 -13.73
CA SER A 673 14.07 -13.32 -14.64
C SER A 673 13.14 -13.63 -15.79
N ARG A 674 12.79 -12.56 -16.51
CA ARG A 674 12.12 -12.66 -17.80
C ARG A 674 13.03 -12.23 -18.95
N TYR A 675 12.66 -12.65 -20.17
CA TYR A 675 13.33 -12.27 -21.41
C TYR A 675 12.35 -12.14 -22.57
N THR A 676 12.49 -11.07 -23.37
CA THR A 676 11.69 -10.83 -24.59
C THR A 676 12.52 -11.16 -25.83
N VAL A 677 12.07 -12.13 -26.63
CA VAL A 677 12.60 -12.39 -27.98
C VAL A 677 11.87 -11.49 -28.98
N ASN A 678 12.62 -10.71 -29.75
CA ASN A 678 12.09 -9.99 -30.92
C ASN A 678 12.08 -10.92 -32.13
N VAL A 679 10.92 -11.51 -32.46
CA VAL A 679 10.80 -12.53 -33.52
C VAL A 679 11.16 -11.96 -34.90
N ASN A 680 10.77 -10.70 -35.18
CA ASN A 680 11.19 -10.00 -36.40
C ASN A 680 12.72 -9.87 -36.48
N GLY A 681 13.38 -9.60 -35.35
CA GLY A 681 14.83 -9.53 -35.23
C GLY A 681 15.52 -10.86 -35.47
N ASP A 682 15.03 -11.92 -34.81
CA ASP A 682 15.48 -13.30 -34.95
C ASP A 682 15.48 -13.77 -36.42
N LEU A 683 14.38 -13.51 -37.12
CA LEU A 683 14.18 -13.91 -38.51
C LEU A 683 14.72 -12.90 -39.53
N ARG A 684 15.18 -11.73 -39.06
CA ARG A 684 15.61 -10.59 -39.89
C ARG A 684 14.53 -10.14 -40.88
N PHE A 685 13.27 -10.18 -40.46
CA PHE A 685 12.13 -9.68 -41.22
C PHE A 685 11.83 -8.24 -40.80
N PRO A 686 12.09 -7.23 -41.66
CA PRO A 686 11.78 -5.84 -41.33
C PRO A 686 10.28 -5.67 -41.04
N TYR A 687 9.94 -4.82 -40.07
CA TYR A 687 8.54 -4.53 -39.72
C TYR A 687 7.67 -4.16 -40.94
N ASN A 688 8.18 -3.28 -41.81
CA ASN A 688 7.52 -2.85 -43.04
C ASN A 688 7.84 -3.73 -44.28
N GLY A 689 8.46 -4.90 -44.06
CA GLY A 689 8.78 -5.86 -45.11
C GLY A 689 7.59 -6.71 -45.54
N VAL A 690 7.85 -7.79 -46.27
CA VAL A 690 6.83 -8.79 -46.60
C VAL A 690 6.41 -9.50 -45.29
N GLY A 691 5.11 -9.72 -45.12
CA GLY A 691 4.59 -10.46 -43.97
C GLY A 691 4.70 -11.96 -44.16
N HIS A 692 5.22 -12.65 -43.14
CA HIS A 692 5.43 -14.09 -43.12
C HIS A 692 4.67 -14.71 -41.96
N SER A 693 3.63 -15.49 -42.25
CA SER A 693 2.93 -16.27 -41.21
C SER A 693 3.83 -17.41 -40.73
N LEU A 694 3.87 -17.60 -39.41
CA LEU A 694 4.77 -18.56 -38.76
C LEU A 694 4.08 -19.28 -37.60
N SER A 695 4.76 -20.30 -37.10
CA SER A 695 4.45 -21.00 -35.85
C SER A 695 5.75 -21.23 -35.09
N MET A 696 5.70 -21.43 -33.78
CA MET A 696 6.89 -21.63 -32.94
C MET A 696 6.79 -22.91 -32.11
N ILE A 697 7.91 -23.62 -32.00
CA ILE A 697 8.14 -24.63 -30.95
C ILE A 697 9.26 -24.11 -30.07
N VAL A 698 8.97 -23.86 -28.81
CA VAL A 698 9.92 -23.32 -27.84
C VAL A 698 10.34 -24.47 -26.92
N THR A 699 11.64 -24.74 -26.82
CA THR A 699 12.18 -25.87 -26.05
C THR A 699 13.34 -25.42 -25.17
N SER A 700 13.23 -25.63 -23.87
CA SER A 700 14.37 -25.52 -22.95
C SER A 700 15.26 -26.76 -23.07
N THR A 701 16.43 -26.61 -23.68
CA THR A 701 17.30 -27.73 -24.07
C THR A 701 18.14 -28.29 -22.91
N ASN A 702 18.25 -27.55 -21.81
CA ASN A 702 19.00 -27.96 -20.63
C ASN A 702 18.10 -28.43 -19.46
N GLY A 703 16.79 -28.57 -19.69
CA GLY A 703 15.84 -29.13 -18.73
C GLY A 703 15.30 -28.15 -17.68
N VAL A 704 15.70 -26.88 -17.72
CA VAL A 704 15.13 -25.83 -16.86
C VAL A 704 13.72 -25.49 -17.33
N GLY A 705 12.73 -25.58 -16.45
CA GLY A 705 11.36 -25.20 -16.78
C GLY A 705 11.22 -23.70 -17.06
N ILE A 706 10.41 -23.34 -18.05
CA ILE A 706 10.08 -21.95 -18.41
C ILE A 706 8.56 -21.79 -18.57
N VAL A 707 8.12 -20.54 -18.64
CA VAL A 707 6.77 -20.15 -19.10
C VAL A 707 6.91 -19.33 -20.38
N ALA A 708 5.97 -19.46 -21.32
CA ALA A 708 6.07 -18.77 -22.60
C ALA A 708 4.73 -18.21 -23.09
N GLU A 709 4.74 -16.94 -23.47
CA GLU A 709 3.62 -16.20 -24.07
C GLU A 709 4.05 -15.50 -25.37
N ARG A 710 3.08 -15.17 -26.22
CA ARG A 710 3.31 -14.60 -27.55
C ARG A 710 2.49 -13.33 -27.77
N PRO A 711 3.02 -12.17 -27.32
CA PRO A 711 2.43 -10.89 -27.66
C PRO A 711 2.81 -10.47 -29.10
N MET A 712 1.86 -9.84 -29.78
CA MET A 712 2.03 -9.40 -31.16
C MET A 712 1.30 -8.09 -31.37
N TYR A 713 1.97 -7.08 -31.94
CA TYR A 713 1.40 -5.75 -32.20
C TYR A 713 1.47 -5.43 -33.68
N PHE A 714 0.40 -4.89 -34.26
CA PHE A 714 0.30 -4.77 -35.71
C PHE A 714 -0.67 -3.69 -36.21
N SER A 715 -0.49 -3.37 -37.50
CA SER A 715 -1.44 -2.60 -38.31
C SER A 715 -1.80 -3.38 -39.57
N TRP A 716 -3.02 -3.91 -39.65
CA TRP A 716 -3.44 -4.81 -40.73
C TRP A 716 -4.85 -4.47 -41.23
N HIS A 717 -4.98 -4.11 -42.50
CA HIS A 717 -6.27 -3.74 -43.15
C HIS A 717 -7.11 -2.70 -42.37
N GLY A 718 -6.45 -1.72 -41.74
CA GLY A 718 -7.11 -0.69 -40.95
C GLY A 718 -7.41 -1.07 -39.50
N ILE A 719 -7.02 -2.28 -39.09
CA ILE A 719 -7.06 -2.75 -37.70
C ILE A 719 -5.68 -2.52 -37.09
N ASN A 720 -5.61 -1.60 -36.15
CA ASN A 720 -4.40 -1.32 -35.37
C ASN A 720 -4.64 -1.91 -33.97
N SER A 721 -4.01 -3.03 -33.66
CA SER A 721 -4.26 -3.79 -32.43
C SER A 721 -3.05 -4.63 -32.04
N GLY A 722 -3.16 -5.36 -30.95
CA GLY A 722 -2.30 -6.50 -30.66
C GLY A 722 -3.10 -7.70 -30.17
N THR A 723 -2.41 -8.83 -30.01
CA THR A 723 -2.91 -10.04 -29.35
C THR A 723 -1.83 -10.57 -28.42
N ASP A 724 -2.22 -11.42 -27.48
CA ASP A 724 -1.32 -12.24 -26.68
C ASP A 724 -1.94 -13.63 -26.56
N ALA A 725 -1.11 -14.64 -26.30
CA ALA A 725 -1.56 -16.00 -26.09
C ALA A 725 -0.55 -16.78 -25.26
N LEU A 726 -1.04 -17.49 -24.25
CA LEU A 726 -0.27 -18.51 -23.54
C LEU A 726 -0.04 -19.72 -24.45
N GLY A 727 1.20 -20.17 -24.56
CA GLY A 727 1.51 -21.32 -25.42
C GLY A 727 0.90 -22.62 -24.90
N SER A 728 0.65 -23.58 -25.79
CA SER A 728 0.27 -24.92 -25.36
C SER A 728 1.51 -25.70 -24.92
N THR A 729 1.43 -26.44 -23.80
CA THR A 729 2.48 -27.39 -23.40
C THR A 729 2.23 -28.81 -23.92
N LYS A 730 1.02 -29.08 -24.44
CA LYS A 730 0.57 -30.41 -24.89
C LYS A 730 0.06 -30.36 -26.33
N LEU A 731 0.32 -31.44 -27.06
CA LEU A 731 -0.30 -31.70 -28.36
C LEU A 731 -1.60 -32.48 -28.13
N ALA A 732 -2.64 -32.19 -28.90
CA ALA A 732 -3.91 -32.92 -28.84
C ALA A 732 -4.43 -33.25 -30.24
N GLN A 733 -5.37 -34.20 -30.31
CA GLN A 733 -6.07 -34.51 -31.55
C GLN A 733 -7.33 -33.67 -31.73
N ASP A 734 -7.90 -33.19 -30.63
CA ASP A 734 -9.19 -32.53 -30.59
C ASP A 734 -9.05 -31.13 -29.96
N PHE A 735 -9.67 -30.14 -30.57
CA PHE A 735 -9.71 -28.75 -30.09
C PHE A 735 -11.11 -28.16 -30.29
N TYR A 736 -11.57 -27.39 -29.31
CA TYR A 736 -12.91 -26.82 -29.27
C TYR A 736 -12.85 -25.31 -28.99
N PHE A 737 -13.72 -24.57 -29.66
CA PHE A 737 -13.86 -23.11 -29.52
C PHE A 737 -15.34 -22.78 -29.46
N ALA A 738 -15.78 -22.13 -28.38
CA ALA A 738 -17.17 -21.70 -28.26
C ALA A 738 -17.53 -20.57 -29.22
N ASP A 739 -16.54 -19.79 -29.65
CA ASP A 739 -16.73 -18.65 -30.53
C ASP A 739 -15.74 -18.60 -31.70
N VAL A 740 -16.32 -18.50 -32.90
CA VAL A 740 -15.67 -18.14 -34.15
C VAL A 740 -16.58 -17.17 -34.90
N GLU A 741 -16.32 -15.88 -34.76
CA GLU A 741 -17.06 -14.85 -35.46
C GLU A 741 -16.59 -14.71 -36.92
N SER A 742 -17.54 -14.63 -37.85
CA SER A 742 -17.23 -14.59 -39.30
C SER A 742 -18.15 -13.69 -40.11
N GLU A 743 -18.97 -12.86 -39.44
CA GLU A 743 -19.72 -11.79 -40.08
C GLU A 743 -18.83 -10.72 -40.75
N ARG A 744 -19.43 -9.84 -41.56
CA ARG A 744 -18.74 -8.92 -42.49
C ARG A 744 -17.55 -8.13 -41.92
N ASN A 745 -17.55 -7.84 -40.62
CA ASN A 745 -16.51 -7.01 -39.98
C ASN A 745 -15.52 -7.82 -39.10
N TYR A 746 -15.55 -9.15 -39.23
CA TYR A 746 -14.68 -10.07 -38.51
C TYR A 746 -13.90 -10.92 -39.51
N SER A 747 -12.61 -11.12 -39.22
CA SER A 747 -11.73 -12.03 -39.92
C SER A 747 -11.17 -13.01 -38.90
N SER A 748 -11.73 -14.23 -38.88
CA SER A 748 -11.25 -15.31 -38.02
C SER A 748 -10.48 -16.34 -38.85
N PHE A 749 -9.38 -16.85 -38.32
CA PHE A 749 -8.62 -17.92 -38.92
C PHE A 749 -8.48 -19.08 -37.94
N VAL A 750 -8.06 -20.23 -38.47
CA VAL A 750 -7.76 -21.44 -37.72
C VAL A 750 -6.36 -21.83 -38.11
N THR A 751 -5.42 -21.79 -37.17
CA THR A 751 -4.01 -22.03 -37.44
C THR A 751 -3.57 -23.30 -36.75
N ILE A 752 -2.80 -24.12 -37.47
CA ILE A 752 -2.45 -25.48 -37.05
C ILE A 752 -0.94 -25.63 -37.11
N LEU A 753 -0.35 -26.08 -36.01
CA LEU A 753 1.05 -26.51 -35.94
C LEU A 753 1.12 -28.03 -35.99
N ASN A 754 1.83 -28.58 -36.99
CA ASN A 754 2.22 -29.99 -37.00
C ASN A 754 3.73 -30.13 -36.69
N PRO A 755 4.12 -30.69 -35.53
CA PRO A 755 5.51 -30.79 -35.13
C PRO A 755 6.38 -31.60 -36.11
N PRO A 756 7.71 -31.33 -36.19
CA PRO A 756 8.61 -32.11 -37.03
C PRO A 756 8.74 -33.57 -36.56
N GLY A 757 9.09 -34.47 -37.49
CA GLY A 757 9.36 -35.89 -37.20
C GLY A 757 8.13 -36.81 -37.12
N ARG A 758 6.94 -36.32 -37.53
CA ARG A 758 5.69 -37.10 -37.61
C ARG A 758 5.22 -37.31 -39.06
N LYS A 759 4.03 -37.89 -39.25
CA LYS A 759 3.35 -37.95 -40.57
C LYS A 759 2.70 -36.59 -40.91
N THR A 760 2.10 -36.48 -42.08
CA THR A 760 1.20 -35.36 -42.42
C THR A 760 -0.05 -35.45 -41.54
N ALA A 761 -0.46 -34.34 -40.92
CA ALA A 761 -1.69 -34.25 -40.14
C ALA A 761 -2.87 -34.01 -41.09
N ASN A 762 -3.88 -34.88 -41.04
CA ASN A 762 -5.14 -34.68 -41.74
C ASN A 762 -6.14 -34.11 -40.74
N VAL A 763 -6.49 -32.84 -40.92
CA VAL A 763 -7.28 -32.05 -39.99
C VAL A 763 -8.65 -31.77 -40.59
N SER A 764 -9.69 -32.01 -39.80
CA SER A 764 -11.07 -31.61 -40.09
C SER A 764 -11.48 -30.48 -39.15
N VAL A 765 -12.01 -29.40 -39.71
CA VAL A 765 -12.50 -28.23 -38.97
C VAL A 765 -14.01 -28.12 -39.21
N THR A 766 -14.80 -28.41 -38.18
CA THR A 766 -16.27 -28.48 -38.23
C THR A 766 -16.89 -27.32 -37.47
N TYR A 767 -17.88 -26.67 -38.07
CA TYR A 767 -18.58 -25.53 -37.46
C TYR A 767 -20.03 -25.90 -37.13
N ILE A 768 -20.51 -25.47 -35.97
CA ILE A 768 -21.86 -25.72 -35.48
C ILE A 768 -22.55 -24.41 -35.08
N ALA A 769 -23.86 -24.30 -35.34
CA ALA A 769 -24.69 -23.23 -34.83
C ALA A 769 -26.17 -23.62 -34.90
N ASN A 770 -26.97 -23.09 -33.97
CA ASN A 770 -28.43 -23.18 -33.98
C ASN A 770 -28.99 -24.60 -34.16
N GLY A 771 -28.39 -25.60 -33.50
CA GLY A 771 -28.88 -26.98 -33.55
C GLY A 771 -28.40 -27.78 -34.75
N SER A 772 -27.38 -27.31 -35.46
CA SER A 772 -26.93 -27.93 -36.71
C SER A 772 -25.44 -27.75 -36.99
N GLN A 773 -24.85 -28.73 -37.67
CA GLN A 773 -23.54 -28.61 -38.29
C GLN A 773 -23.65 -27.79 -39.60
N LEU A 774 -22.91 -26.68 -39.67
CA LEU A 774 -22.90 -25.78 -40.82
C LEU A 774 -22.03 -26.30 -41.97
N GLY A 775 -20.92 -26.97 -41.65
CA GLY A 775 -19.99 -27.52 -42.63
C GLY A 775 -18.66 -27.95 -42.02
N THR A 776 -17.86 -28.67 -42.82
CA THR A 776 -16.53 -29.16 -42.42
C THR A 776 -15.50 -28.84 -43.51
N LYS A 777 -14.34 -28.31 -43.10
CA LYS A 777 -13.18 -28.06 -43.97
C LYS A 777 -12.08 -29.08 -43.66
N MET A 778 -11.56 -29.73 -44.69
CA MET A 778 -10.38 -30.59 -44.58
C MET A 778 -9.10 -29.82 -44.95
N LEU A 779 -8.03 -30.09 -44.21
CA LEU A 779 -6.67 -29.56 -44.43
C LEU A 779 -5.64 -30.67 -44.21
N SER A 780 -4.58 -30.68 -45.00
CA SER A 780 -3.39 -31.52 -44.76
C SER A 780 -2.22 -30.64 -44.37
N VAL A 781 -1.60 -30.88 -43.20
CA VAL A 781 -0.47 -30.11 -42.69
C VAL A 781 0.76 -31.03 -42.63
N PRO A 782 1.76 -30.87 -43.51
CA PRO A 782 2.98 -31.69 -43.48
C PRO A 782 3.75 -31.57 -42.16
N PRO A 783 4.61 -32.54 -41.80
CA PRO A 783 5.39 -32.47 -40.56
C PRO A 783 6.38 -31.30 -40.58
N GLY A 784 6.50 -30.61 -39.45
CA GLY A 784 7.40 -29.45 -39.31
C GLY A 784 6.93 -28.22 -40.08
N GLN A 785 5.62 -28.07 -40.28
CA GLN A 785 5.00 -26.95 -40.99
C GLN A 785 3.78 -26.43 -40.23
N ARG A 786 3.35 -25.22 -40.61
CA ARG A 786 2.05 -24.67 -40.22
C ARG A 786 1.01 -24.85 -41.31
N GLY A 787 -0.26 -24.79 -40.95
CA GLY A 787 -1.39 -24.69 -41.88
C GLY A 787 -2.42 -23.67 -41.40
N THR A 788 -3.18 -23.12 -42.34
CA THR A 788 -4.21 -22.10 -42.05
C THR A 788 -5.50 -22.42 -42.80
N THR A 789 -6.65 -22.22 -42.15
CA THR A 789 -7.95 -22.12 -42.82
C THR A 789 -8.82 -21.05 -42.16
N TYR A 790 -10.03 -20.82 -42.67
CA TYR A 790 -10.96 -19.80 -42.19
C TYR A 790 -12.41 -20.17 -42.57
N PRO A 791 -13.43 -19.76 -41.80
CA PRO A 791 -14.82 -20.17 -41.99
C PRO A 791 -15.41 -19.79 -43.36
N GLN A 792 -15.07 -18.61 -43.89
CA GLN A 792 -15.58 -18.15 -45.18
C GLN A 792 -15.08 -19.02 -46.36
N ALA A 793 -14.00 -19.81 -46.18
CA ALA A 793 -13.51 -20.74 -47.19
C ALA A 793 -14.52 -21.83 -47.57
N ILE A 794 -15.53 -22.06 -46.73
CA ILE A 794 -16.66 -22.97 -46.97
C ILE A 794 -18.02 -22.25 -46.89
N GLY A 795 -18.02 -20.91 -47.02
CA GLY A 795 -19.25 -20.11 -47.10
C GLY A 795 -19.92 -19.77 -45.76
N ILE A 796 -19.24 -19.99 -44.63
CA ILE A 796 -19.76 -19.61 -43.31
C ILE A 796 -19.46 -18.12 -43.07
N ASN A 797 -20.52 -17.33 -42.92
CA ASN A 797 -20.47 -15.87 -42.74
C ASN A 797 -21.36 -15.42 -41.56
N ARG A 798 -21.27 -16.15 -40.45
CA ARG A 798 -22.05 -15.96 -39.21
C ARG A 798 -21.25 -16.46 -38.02
N GLN A 799 -21.56 -15.99 -36.82
CA GLN A 799 -21.00 -16.54 -35.58
C GLN A 799 -21.34 -18.04 -35.44
N ALA A 800 -20.36 -18.84 -35.03
CA ALA A 800 -20.49 -20.28 -34.84
C ALA A 800 -19.47 -20.79 -33.81
N ALA A 801 -19.73 -21.97 -33.23
CA ALA A 801 -18.73 -22.72 -32.47
C ALA A 801 -17.98 -23.67 -33.40
N MET A 802 -16.76 -24.03 -33.03
CA MET A 802 -15.85 -24.81 -33.88
C MET A 802 -15.26 -26.00 -33.13
N TYR A 803 -15.27 -27.15 -33.79
CA TYR A 803 -14.60 -28.38 -33.37
C TYR A 803 -13.56 -28.79 -34.42
N VAL A 804 -12.32 -29.00 -34.00
CA VAL A 804 -11.20 -29.41 -34.84
C VAL A 804 -10.72 -30.79 -34.42
N HIS A 805 -10.66 -31.71 -35.37
CA HIS A 805 -10.11 -33.06 -35.17
C HIS A 805 -8.94 -33.32 -36.11
N SER A 806 -7.88 -33.94 -35.60
CA SER A 806 -6.68 -34.34 -36.34
C SER A 806 -6.36 -35.82 -36.13
N ASP A 807 -5.97 -36.50 -37.21
CA ASP A 807 -5.56 -37.92 -37.19
C ASP A 807 -4.21 -38.20 -36.48
N GLN A 808 -3.63 -37.16 -35.89
CA GLN A 808 -2.48 -37.20 -34.98
C GLN A 808 -2.39 -35.91 -34.14
N PRO A 809 -1.64 -35.91 -33.03
CA PRO A 809 -1.55 -34.73 -32.17
C PRO A 809 -0.87 -33.52 -32.84
N VAL A 810 -1.54 -32.36 -32.74
CA VAL A 810 -1.17 -31.03 -33.26
C VAL A 810 -1.44 -29.95 -32.19
N VAL A 811 -1.18 -28.68 -32.50
CA VAL A 811 -1.75 -27.53 -31.76
C VAL A 811 -2.60 -26.69 -32.70
N VAL A 812 -3.70 -26.14 -32.18
CA VAL A 812 -4.63 -25.29 -32.93
C VAL A 812 -4.88 -24.00 -32.16
N GLU A 813 -4.73 -22.86 -32.84
CA GLU A 813 -5.09 -21.54 -32.34
C GLU A 813 -6.12 -20.87 -33.25
N ARG A 814 -6.86 -19.91 -32.70
CA ARG A 814 -7.85 -19.11 -33.43
C ARG A 814 -7.51 -17.63 -33.29
N PRO A 815 -6.81 -17.00 -34.25
CA PRO A 815 -6.73 -15.55 -34.31
C PRO A 815 -8.01 -14.96 -34.90
N MET A 816 -8.44 -13.84 -34.35
CA MET A 816 -9.59 -13.07 -34.80
C MET A 816 -9.20 -11.59 -34.89
N TYR A 817 -9.64 -10.91 -35.94
CA TYR A 817 -9.43 -9.48 -36.18
C TYR A 817 -10.77 -8.83 -36.51
N PHE A 818 -11.10 -7.70 -35.89
CA PHE A 818 -12.44 -7.13 -36.04
C PHE A 818 -12.53 -5.60 -36.00
N THR A 819 -13.63 -5.10 -36.52
CA THR A 819 -14.14 -3.73 -36.29
C THR A 819 -15.63 -3.82 -35.97
N THR A 820 -16.05 -3.43 -34.77
CA THR A 820 -17.45 -3.58 -34.33
C THR A 820 -17.93 -2.37 -33.55
N ALA A 821 -19.23 -2.34 -33.22
CA ALA A 821 -19.82 -1.33 -32.36
C ALA A 821 -20.68 -2.01 -31.29
N ARG A 822 -20.68 -1.44 -30.09
CA ARG A 822 -21.49 -1.88 -28.95
C ARG A 822 -22.23 -0.69 -28.38
N SER A 823 -23.45 -0.92 -27.89
CA SER A 823 -24.37 0.17 -27.50
C SER A 823 -23.89 0.99 -26.28
N ASN A 824 -23.09 0.36 -25.42
CA ASN A 824 -22.46 0.93 -24.22
C ASN A 824 -21.04 1.46 -24.45
N ILE A 825 -20.52 1.41 -25.69
CA ILE A 825 -19.18 1.92 -26.02
C ILE A 825 -19.32 3.11 -26.97
N ALA A 826 -18.60 4.19 -26.65
CA ALA A 826 -18.57 5.37 -27.50
C ALA A 826 -17.86 5.06 -28.84
N GLY A 827 -18.66 4.96 -29.91
CA GLY A 827 -18.18 4.77 -31.28
C GLY A 827 -17.70 3.34 -31.58
N PRO A 828 -17.23 3.08 -32.81
CA PRO A 828 -16.72 1.77 -33.19
C PRO A 828 -15.40 1.45 -32.46
N VAL A 829 -15.19 0.17 -32.19
CA VAL A 829 -13.94 -0.40 -31.67
C VAL A 829 -13.29 -1.28 -32.72
N THR A 830 -11.97 -1.28 -32.76
CA THR A 830 -11.15 -2.19 -33.56
C THR A 830 -10.33 -3.02 -32.60
N GLY A 831 -10.13 -4.31 -32.88
CA GLY A 831 -9.38 -5.17 -31.99
C GLY A 831 -9.01 -6.50 -32.62
N ALA A 832 -8.34 -7.32 -31.83
CA ALA A 832 -7.97 -8.67 -32.19
C ALA A 832 -7.81 -9.53 -30.94
N ALA A 833 -7.97 -10.83 -31.10
CA ALA A 833 -7.77 -11.81 -30.03
C ALA A 833 -7.17 -13.09 -30.61
N THR A 834 -6.48 -13.87 -29.78
CA THR A 834 -5.96 -15.20 -30.16
C THR A 834 -6.00 -16.10 -28.94
N VAL A 835 -6.53 -17.32 -29.11
CA VAL A 835 -6.54 -18.33 -28.05
C VAL A 835 -6.13 -19.69 -28.60
N VAL A 836 -5.54 -20.50 -27.73
CA VAL A 836 -5.37 -21.94 -27.94
C VAL A 836 -6.70 -22.63 -27.68
N GLY A 837 -7.10 -23.56 -28.55
CA GLY A 837 -8.37 -24.26 -28.36
C GLY A 837 -8.41 -25.12 -27.09
N ALA A 838 -9.60 -25.26 -26.49
CA ALA A 838 -9.81 -26.19 -25.39
C ALA A 838 -9.60 -27.62 -25.90
N GLN A 839 -8.80 -28.44 -25.21
CA GLN A 839 -8.52 -29.82 -25.65
C GLN A 839 -9.67 -30.80 -25.32
N ALA A 840 -10.61 -30.38 -24.48
CA ALA A 840 -11.84 -31.10 -24.17
C ALA A 840 -12.94 -30.13 -23.68
N PRO A 841 -14.23 -30.43 -23.90
CA PRO A 841 -15.32 -29.78 -23.20
C PRO A 841 -15.35 -30.19 -21.71
N GLY A 842 -15.94 -29.33 -20.88
CA GLY A 842 -15.96 -29.45 -19.42
C GLY A 842 -17.27 -28.97 -18.80
N THR A 843 -17.46 -29.24 -17.51
CA THR A 843 -18.68 -28.87 -16.76
C THR A 843 -18.47 -27.72 -15.78
N ASP A 844 -17.25 -27.19 -15.68
CA ASP A 844 -16.86 -26.14 -14.74
C ASP A 844 -15.80 -25.24 -15.42
N TRP A 845 -16.11 -23.95 -15.53
CA TRP A 845 -15.31 -22.96 -16.25
C TRP A 845 -15.22 -21.65 -15.45
N LEU A 846 -14.02 -21.09 -15.31
CA LEU A 846 -13.76 -19.96 -14.43
C LEU A 846 -13.08 -18.80 -15.17
N PHE A 847 -13.39 -17.57 -14.74
CA PHE A 847 -12.86 -16.30 -15.25
C PHE A 847 -12.67 -15.31 -14.10
N ALA A 848 -11.46 -14.80 -13.92
CA ALA A 848 -11.11 -13.82 -12.88
C ALA A 848 -11.27 -12.35 -13.31
N GLU A 849 -11.22 -12.07 -14.61
CA GLU A 849 -11.45 -10.77 -15.23
C GLU A 849 -12.92 -10.59 -15.68
N GLY A 850 -13.37 -9.33 -15.72
CA GLY A 850 -14.68 -8.92 -16.17
C GLY A 850 -15.02 -7.50 -15.71
N TYR A 851 -15.49 -6.64 -16.63
CA TYR A 851 -15.84 -5.27 -16.30
C TYR A 851 -17.10 -4.78 -17.05
N THR A 852 -18.07 -4.26 -16.30
CA THR A 852 -19.37 -3.79 -16.83
C THR A 852 -19.58 -2.28 -16.73
N GLY A 853 -18.53 -1.53 -16.37
CA GLY A 853 -18.58 -0.07 -16.30
C GLY A 853 -18.67 0.61 -17.67
N ALA A 854 -18.63 1.94 -17.66
CA ALA A 854 -18.76 2.73 -18.88
C ALA A 854 -17.67 2.39 -19.91
N ASN A 855 -18.05 2.29 -21.19
CA ASN A 855 -17.18 1.93 -22.32
C ASN A 855 -16.66 0.49 -22.31
N PHE A 856 -17.33 -0.45 -21.65
CA PHE A 856 -17.01 -1.88 -21.70
C PHE A 856 -18.26 -2.72 -21.96
N HIS A 857 -18.18 -3.72 -22.85
CA HIS A 857 -19.20 -4.73 -23.08
C HIS A 857 -18.60 -6.14 -23.03
N GLU A 858 -19.10 -6.97 -22.14
CA GLU A 858 -18.66 -8.34 -21.93
C GLU A 858 -19.77 -9.34 -22.30
N TYR A 859 -19.37 -10.45 -22.94
CA TYR A 859 -20.22 -11.61 -23.23
C TYR A 859 -19.53 -12.90 -22.79
N LEU A 860 -20.33 -13.88 -22.35
CA LEU A 860 -19.89 -15.27 -22.22
C LEU A 860 -20.57 -16.11 -23.29
N VAL A 861 -19.79 -16.76 -24.16
CA VAL A 861 -20.28 -17.66 -25.21
C VAL A 861 -20.20 -19.10 -24.71
N LEU A 862 -21.36 -19.74 -24.57
CA LEU A 862 -21.54 -21.09 -24.03
C LEU A 862 -21.84 -22.04 -25.20
N ALA A 863 -20.92 -22.92 -25.57
CA ALA A 863 -21.09 -23.83 -26.70
C ALA A 863 -21.27 -25.29 -26.27
N ASN A 864 -22.33 -25.90 -26.78
CA ASN A 864 -22.64 -27.31 -26.58
C ASN A 864 -22.42 -28.07 -27.90
N PHE A 865 -21.42 -28.95 -27.88
CA PHE A 865 -21.04 -29.77 -29.04
C PHE A 865 -21.79 -31.11 -29.10
N ASP A 866 -22.54 -31.48 -28.06
CA ASP A 866 -23.31 -32.73 -28.06
C ASP A 866 -24.42 -32.66 -29.13
N PRO A 867 -24.62 -33.71 -29.95
CA PRO A 867 -25.63 -33.73 -31.00
C PRO A 867 -27.06 -33.98 -30.50
N THR A 868 -27.24 -34.36 -29.23
CA THR A 868 -28.52 -34.86 -28.71
C THR A 868 -28.94 -34.28 -27.35
N VAL A 869 -27.99 -33.86 -26.52
CA VAL A 869 -28.23 -33.42 -25.15
C VAL A 869 -28.30 -31.89 -25.08
N THR A 870 -29.31 -31.35 -24.40
CA THR A 870 -29.34 -29.93 -24.01
C THR A 870 -28.60 -29.79 -22.69
N ALA A 871 -27.67 -28.83 -22.60
CA ALA A 871 -26.95 -28.51 -21.37
C ALA A 871 -27.69 -27.41 -20.59
N ASN A 872 -27.95 -27.62 -19.30
CA ASN A 872 -28.40 -26.58 -18.39
C ASN A 872 -27.18 -25.98 -17.70
N VAL A 873 -26.91 -24.72 -18.02
CA VAL A 873 -25.69 -24.01 -17.64
C VAL A 873 -26.04 -22.91 -16.64
N THR A 874 -25.37 -22.90 -15.50
CA THR A 874 -25.49 -21.85 -14.48
C THR A 874 -24.28 -20.93 -14.58
N VAL A 875 -24.53 -19.67 -14.95
CA VAL A 875 -23.55 -18.59 -14.94
C VAL A 875 -23.67 -17.87 -13.59
N LYS A 876 -22.62 -17.92 -12.78
CA LYS A 876 -22.51 -17.25 -11.48
C LYS A 876 -21.58 -16.05 -11.63
N LEU A 877 -22.13 -14.84 -11.62
CA LEU A 877 -21.33 -13.61 -11.57
C LEU A 877 -21.00 -13.27 -10.11
N GLU A 878 -19.73 -12.98 -9.83
CA GLU A 878 -19.21 -12.67 -8.48
C GLU A 878 -18.62 -11.26 -8.48
N TYR A 879 -19.10 -10.39 -7.58
CA TYR A 879 -18.80 -8.95 -7.57
C TYR A 879 -17.75 -8.58 -6.51
N SER A 880 -17.08 -7.44 -6.68
CA SER A 880 -15.99 -7.01 -5.77
C SER A 880 -16.45 -6.67 -4.34
N ASN A 881 -17.76 -6.50 -4.12
CA ASN A 881 -18.36 -6.33 -2.81
C ASN A 881 -18.80 -7.66 -2.14
N GLY A 882 -18.55 -8.81 -2.77
CA GLY A 882 -18.95 -10.15 -2.32
C GLY A 882 -20.40 -10.53 -2.62
N ALA A 883 -21.13 -9.73 -3.40
CA ALA A 883 -22.44 -10.14 -3.92
C ALA A 883 -22.26 -11.17 -5.05
N VAL A 884 -23.24 -12.08 -5.19
CA VAL A 884 -23.23 -13.16 -6.18
C VAL A 884 -24.57 -13.21 -6.92
N ASN A 885 -24.54 -13.34 -8.25
CA ASN A 885 -25.73 -13.37 -9.11
C ASN A 885 -25.74 -14.62 -10.02
N PRO A 886 -26.41 -15.72 -9.61
CA PRO A 886 -26.53 -16.94 -10.42
C PRO A 886 -27.70 -16.84 -11.42
N THR A 887 -27.43 -17.19 -12.69
CA THR A 887 -28.44 -17.27 -13.76
C THR A 887 -28.30 -18.59 -14.52
N THR A 888 -29.40 -19.32 -14.69
CA THR A 888 -29.43 -20.58 -15.45
C THR A 888 -29.99 -20.38 -16.86
N VAL A 889 -29.31 -20.93 -17.87
CA VAL A 889 -29.70 -20.91 -19.27
C VAL A 889 -29.59 -22.31 -19.88
N ALA A 890 -30.40 -22.60 -20.90
CA ALA A 890 -30.35 -23.86 -21.64
C ALA A 890 -29.58 -23.68 -22.95
N VAL A 891 -28.56 -24.50 -23.18
CA VAL A 891 -27.78 -24.52 -24.41
C VAL A 891 -28.12 -25.79 -25.18
N GLY A 892 -28.87 -25.63 -26.27
CA GLY A 892 -29.33 -26.75 -27.09
C GLY A 892 -28.19 -27.58 -27.70
N PRO A 893 -28.48 -28.79 -28.17
CA PRO A 893 -27.48 -29.62 -28.86
C PRO A 893 -26.92 -28.88 -30.07
N GLN A 894 -25.63 -29.07 -30.41
CA GLN A 894 -24.96 -28.43 -31.54
C GLN A 894 -25.25 -26.92 -31.69
N SER A 895 -25.19 -26.19 -30.58
CA SER A 895 -25.54 -24.78 -30.56
C SER A 895 -24.67 -23.98 -29.59
N GLN A 896 -24.84 -22.66 -29.63
CA GLN A 896 -24.19 -21.72 -28.72
C GLN A 896 -25.23 -20.79 -28.11
N TYR A 897 -24.97 -20.33 -26.89
CA TYR A 897 -25.73 -19.28 -26.22
C TYR A 897 -24.80 -18.12 -25.87
N ILE A 898 -25.21 -16.90 -26.20
CA ILE A 898 -24.44 -15.68 -25.93
C ILE A 898 -25.07 -15.00 -24.72
N PHE A 899 -24.40 -15.08 -23.58
CA PHE A 899 -24.83 -14.48 -22.34
C PHE A 899 -24.29 -13.04 -22.24
N ASP A 900 -25.18 -12.05 -22.18
CA ASP A 900 -24.83 -10.62 -22.03
C ASP A 900 -24.59 -10.28 -20.55
N VAL A 901 -23.31 -10.13 -20.19
CA VAL A 901 -22.89 -9.91 -18.81
C VAL A 901 -23.29 -8.52 -18.32
N ASN A 902 -23.23 -7.50 -19.19
CA ASN A 902 -23.67 -6.14 -18.85
C ASN A 902 -25.18 -6.09 -18.58
N ALA A 903 -25.98 -6.79 -19.39
CA ALA A 903 -27.43 -6.85 -19.17
C ALA A 903 -27.78 -7.55 -17.85
N ALA A 904 -27.10 -8.65 -17.53
CA ALA A 904 -27.28 -9.37 -16.28
C ALA A 904 -26.88 -8.52 -15.06
N SER A 905 -25.75 -7.80 -15.14
CA SER A 905 -25.29 -6.90 -14.08
C SER A 905 -26.21 -5.70 -13.89
N ALA A 906 -26.67 -5.06 -14.96
CA ALA A 906 -27.61 -3.94 -14.88
C ALA A 906 -28.96 -4.33 -14.24
N ALA A 907 -29.36 -5.58 -14.35
CA ALA A 907 -30.57 -6.13 -13.74
C ALA A 907 -30.39 -6.48 -12.24
N PHE A 908 -29.17 -6.43 -11.70
CA PHE A 908 -28.84 -6.86 -10.33
C PHE A 908 -28.45 -5.67 -9.44
N PRO A 909 -29.31 -5.20 -8.52
CA PRO A 909 -29.07 -3.96 -7.76
C PRO A 909 -27.81 -3.92 -6.89
N GLN A 910 -27.24 -5.08 -6.55
CA GLN A 910 -26.01 -5.18 -5.73
C GLN A 910 -24.73 -5.28 -6.58
N SER A 911 -24.84 -5.21 -7.91
CA SER A 911 -23.70 -5.30 -8.83
C SER A 911 -22.67 -4.21 -8.59
N THR A 912 -21.39 -4.55 -8.70
CA THR A 912 -20.28 -3.61 -8.92
C THR A 912 -19.86 -3.64 -10.39
N THR A 913 -19.03 -2.67 -10.81
CA THR A 913 -18.52 -2.64 -12.19
C THR A 913 -17.48 -3.73 -12.44
N GLU A 914 -16.65 -4.04 -11.45
CA GLU A 914 -15.68 -5.14 -11.49
C GLU A 914 -16.37 -6.43 -11.04
N LEU A 915 -16.21 -7.49 -11.83
CA LEU A 915 -16.78 -8.81 -11.54
C LEU A 915 -15.90 -9.95 -12.09
N SER A 916 -16.16 -11.17 -11.63
CA SER A 916 -15.61 -12.44 -12.13
C SER A 916 -16.77 -13.41 -12.42
N ALA A 917 -16.50 -14.52 -13.09
CA ALA A 917 -17.53 -15.50 -13.44
C ALA A 917 -17.11 -16.95 -13.18
N GLU A 918 -18.05 -17.75 -12.69
CA GLU A 918 -17.97 -19.21 -12.62
C GLU A 918 -19.17 -19.82 -13.35
N ILE A 919 -18.90 -20.73 -14.27
CA ILE A 919 -19.91 -21.36 -15.13
C ILE A 919 -19.91 -22.85 -14.87
N THR A 920 -21.00 -23.36 -14.32
CA THR A 920 -21.20 -24.80 -14.09
C THR A 920 -22.29 -25.34 -15.02
N SER A 921 -22.16 -26.60 -15.44
CA SER A 921 -23.07 -27.22 -16.40
C SER A 921 -23.36 -28.68 -16.04
N ASP A 922 -24.58 -29.16 -16.32
CA ASP A 922 -24.96 -30.57 -16.16
C ASP A 922 -24.49 -31.47 -17.32
N ALA A 923 -23.96 -30.87 -18.40
CA ALA A 923 -23.35 -31.56 -19.55
C ALA A 923 -22.07 -30.84 -20.02
N PRO A 924 -21.10 -31.53 -20.65
CA PRO A 924 -19.87 -30.91 -21.11
C PRO A 924 -20.09 -29.82 -22.18
N ILE A 925 -19.57 -28.63 -21.93
CA ILE A 925 -19.60 -27.46 -22.83
C ILE A 925 -18.21 -26.86 -22.96
N VAL A 926 -18.06 -25.86 -23.83
CA VAL A 926 -16.90 -24.94 -23.81
C VAL A 926 -17.41 -23.53 -23.57
N VAL A 927 -16.67 -22.76 -22.79
CA VAL A 927 -17.02 -21.38 -22.46
C VAL A 927 -15.89 -20.45 -22.89
N GLN A 928 -16.24 -19.35 -23.55
CA GLN A 928 -15.32 -18.28 -23.89
C GLN A 928 -15.87 -16.93 -23.45
N ARG A 929 -15.03 -16.07 -22.89
CA ARG A 929 -15.37 -14.66 -22.65
C ARG A 929 -14.98 -13.85 -23.88
N GLN A 930 -15.84 -12.92 -24.28
CA GLN A 930 -15.52 -11.83 -25.19
C GLN A 930 -15.66 -10.52 -24.44
N GLU A 931 -14.66 -9.65 -24.52
CA GLU A 931 -14.73 -8.30 -23.97
C GLU A 931 -14.42 -7.27 -25.05
N TYR A 932 -15.24 -6.23 -25.14
CA TYR A 932 -15.03 -5.09 -26.01
C TYR A 932 -14.92 -3.84 -25.17
N PHE A 933 -13.99 -2.95 -25.48
CA PHE A 933 -13.77 -1.79 -24.65
C PHE A 933 -13.29 -0.56 -25.41
N ARG A 934 -13.50 0.59 -24.78
CA ARG A 934 -12.72 1.80 -25.02
C ARG A 934 -12.07 2.23 -23.70
N PHE A 935 -10.92 1.64 -23.40
CA PHE A 935 -10.20 1.84 -22.15
C PHE A 935 -9.77 3.31 -21.98
N ASN A 936 -9.93 3.83 -20.76
CA ASN A 936 -9.76 5.26 -20.42
C ASN A 936 -10.50 6.21 -21.36
N GLY A 937 -11.60 5.75 -21.97
CA GLY A 937 -12.40 6.53 -22.92
C GLY A 937 -11.74 6.80 -24.27
N ASN A 938 -10.52 6.30 -24.53
CA ASN A 938 -9.77 6.64 -25.73
C ASN A 938 -9.14 5.45 -26.47
N ILE A 939 -8.81 4.35 -25.80
CA ILE A 939 -8.12 3.19 -26.39
C ILE A 939 -9.16 2.15 -26.80
N PRO A 940 -9.57 2.07 -28.09
CA PRO A 940 -10.50 1.04 -28.53
C PRO A 940 -9.81 -0.32 -28.56
N GLY A 941 -10.55 -1.38 -28.23
CA GLY A 941 -10.04 -2.73 -28.30
C GLY A 941 -11.10 -3.78 -28.02
N GLY A 942 -10.64 -5.01 -27.96
CA GLY A 942 -11.37 -6.11 -27.39
C GLY A 942 -10.49 -7.34 -27.38
N THR A 943 -10.84 -8.28 -26.51
CA THR A 943 -10.11 -9.52 -26.26
C THR A 943 -11.09 -10.67 -26.11
N ASP A 944 -10.60 -11.89 -26.22
CA ASP A 944 -11.35 -13.08 -25.85
C ASP A 944 -10.43 -14.09 -25.18
N ASP A 945 -10.99 -14.90 -24.30
CA ASP A 945 -10.25 -15.99 -23.67
C ASP A 945 -11.12 -17.24 -23.50
N ILE A 946 -10.48 -18.41 -23.51
CA ILE A 946 -11.11 -19.67 -23.10
C ILE A 946 -11.01 -19.75 -21.59
N GLY A 947 -12.14 -20.00 -20.92
CA GLY A 947 -12.16 -20.07 -19.46
C GLY A 947 -11.24 -21.16 -18.92
N GLU A 948 -10.82 -20.98 -17.67
CA GLU A 948 -10.05 -22.02 -17.01
C GLU A 948 -10.95 -23.24 -16.73
N HIS A 949 -10.49 -24.42 -17.11
CA HIS A 949 -11.18 -25.66 -16.75
C HIS A 949 -11.06 -25.92 -15.24
N GLY A 950 -12.20 -25.90 -14.56
CA GLY A 950 -12.28 -26.09 -13.12
C GLY A 950 -11.88 -27.49 -12.63
N PRO A 951 -11.69 -27.65 -11.31
CA PRO A 951 -11.77 -26.61 -10.27
C PRO A 951 -10.57 -25.66 -10.32
N ALA A 952 -10.70 -24.48 -9.69
CA ALA A 952 -9.64 -23.48 -9.53
C ALA A 952 -8.34 -24.06 -8.97
N LYS A 953 -7.18 -23.43 -9.26
CA LYS A 953 -5.86 -23.94 -8.88
C LYS A 953 -5.21 -23.10 -7.80
N THR A 954 -4.12 -23.61 -7.25
CA THR A 954 -3.37 -22.93 -6.19
C THR A 954 -2.24 -22.06 -6.76
N ILE A 955 -1.82 -22.29 -8.00
CA ILE A 955 -0.65 -21.61 -8.57
C ILE A 955 -0.79 -21.35 -10.07
N TYR A 956 -0.37 -20.16 -10.51
CA TYR A 956 -0.41 -19.70 -11.90
C TYR A 956 0.91 -19.03 -12.27
N SER A 957 1.25 -19.00 -13.56
CA SER A 957 2.38 -18.23 -14.08
C SER A 957 2.06 -17.53 -15.40
N PHE A 958 2.72 -16.39 -15.62
CA PHE A 958 2.50 -15.48 -16.74
C PHE A 958 3.84 -14.99 -17.26
N ALA A 959 4.15 -15.22 -18.54
CA ALA A 959 5.42 -14.84 -19.13
C ALA A 959 5.45 -13.42 -19.71
N GLU A 960 4.29 -12.88 -20.12
CA GLU A 960 4.18 -11.53 -20.65
C GLU A 960 3.86 -10.49 -19.57
N GLY A 961 4.32 -9.28 -19.83
CA GLY A 961 4.01 -8.09 -19.04
C GLY A 961 4.91 -6.91 -19.36
N TYR A 962 4.32 -5.72 -19.40
CA TYR A 962 5.02 -4.48 -19.71
C TYR A 962 4.34 -3.26 -19.10
N THR A 963 5.09 -2.46 -18.36
CA THR A 963 4.56 -1.36 -17.53
C THR A 963 5.09 0.02 -17.94
N ALA A 964 5.79 0.13 -19.07
CA ALA A 964 6.30 1.40 -19.55
C ALA A 964 5.17 2.33 -20.02
N SER A 965 5.55 3.57 -20.35
CA SER A 965 4.61 4.55 -20.90
C SER A 965 3.84 3.99 -22.11
N GLY A 966 2.52 4.13 -22.07
CA GLY A 966 1.61 3.59 -23.08
C GLY A 966 0.99 2.24 -22.72
N PHE A 967 1.44 1.58 -21.66
CA PHE A 967 0.89 0.30 -21.20
C PHE A 967 0.26 0.43 -19.82
N THR A 968 -0.83 -0.29 -19.59
CA THR A 968 -1.46 -0.45 -18.29
C THR A 968 -1.80 -1.92 -18.10
N GLU A 969 -1.08 -2.56 -17.19
CA GLU A 969 -1.16 -3.98 -16.90
C GLU A 969 -1.80 -4.20 -15.54
N PHE A 970 -2.70 -5.18 -15.50
CA PHE A 970 -3.34 -5.63 -14.29
C PHE A 970 -3.19 -7.14 -14.10
N LEU A 971 -3.28 -7.58 -12.85
CA LEU A 971 -3.49 -8.98 -12.50
C LEU A 971 -4.79 -9.08 -11.73
N THR A 972 -5.63 -10.02 -12.11
CA THR A 972 -6.97 -10.16 -11.56
C THR A 972 -7.11 -11.52 -10.92
N LEU A 973 -7.64 -11.51 -9.69
CA LEU A 973 -7.64 -12.65 -8.81
C LEU A 973 -9.07 -12.90 -8.34
N GLN A 974 -9.68 -14.00 -8.77
CA GLN A 974 -10.97 -14.46 -8.26
C GLN A 974 -10.74 -15.51 -7.19
N ASN A 975 -11.39 -15.32 -6.04
CA ASN A 975 -11.52 -16.35 -5.01
C ASN A 975 -12.93 -16.95 -5.09
N PRO A 976 -13.11 -18.12 -5.75
CA PRO A 976 -14.42 -18.74 -5.89
C PRO A 976 -14.91 -19.42 -4.59
N THR A 977 -14.10 -19.40 -3.52
CA THR A 977 -14.38 -20.10 -2.26
C THR A 977 -15.11 -19.21 -1.25
N THR A 978 -15.59 -19.82 -0.16
CA THR A 978 -16.33 -19.11 0.91
C THR A 978 -15.45 -18.59 2.04
N THR A 979 -14.12 -18.68 1.91
CA THR A 979 -13.15 -18.18 2.88
C THR A 979 -12.18 -17.21 2.20
N SER A 980 -11.67 -16.21 2.93
CA SER A 980 -10.62 -15.34 2.40
C SER A 980 -9.35 -16.14 2.11
N GLU A 981 -8.60 -15.74 1.08
CA GLU A 981 -7.36 -16.38 0.66
C GLU A 981 -6.23 -15.34 0.57
N ASN A 982 -5.02 -15.70 1.00
CA ASN A 982 -3.85 -14.86 0.81
C ASN A 982 -3.09 -15.33 -0.43
N VAL A 983 -2.91 -14.43 -1.38
CA VAL A 983 -2.32 -14.74 -2.69
C VAL A 983 -1.00 -14.00 -2.84
N ALA A 984 0.10 -14.75 -2.91
CA ALA A 984 1.42 -14.24 -3.24
C ALA A 984 1.58 -14.07 -4.75
N VAL A 985 1.89 -12.85 -5.18
CA VAL A 985 2.19 -12.48 -6.56
C VAL A 985 3.66 -12.11 -6.62
N THR A 986 4.46 -12.93 -7.30
CA THR A 986 5.87 -12.66 -7.50
C THR A 986 6.10 -12.14 -8.90
N LEU A 987 6.66 -10.94 -9.00
CA LEU A 987 7.03 -10.26 -10.23
C LEU A 987 8.50 -10.54 -10.53
N TYR A 988 8.80 -11.06 -11.71
CA TYR A 988 10.16 -11.22 -12.22
C TYR A 988 10.42 -10.17 -13.29
N MET A 989 11.36 -9.29 -13.01
CA MET A 989 11.87 -8.31 -13.97
C MET A 989 13.14 -8.85 -14.63
N GLN A 990 13.66 -8.12 -15.62
CA GLN A 990 14.93 -8.46 -16.21
C GLN A 990 16.07 -8.35 -15.18
N ASN A 991 17.17 -9.08 -15.41
CA ASN A 991 18.36 -9.11 -14.55
C ASN A 991 18.13 -9.60 -13.12
N SER A 992 17.18 -10.51 -12.93
CA SER A 992 16.95 -11.20 -11.66
C SER A 992 16.46 -10.29 -10.52
N ILE A 993 15.86 -9.15 -10.88
CA ILE A 993 15.16 -8.29 -9.92
C ILE A 993 13.77 -8.87 -9.71
N ILE A 994 13.43 -9.14 -8.45
CA ILE A 994 12.17 -9.76 -8.05
C ILE A 994 11.45 -8.82 -7.09
N SER A 995 10.13 -8.76 -7.20
CA SER A 995 9.27 -8.14 -6.18
C SER A 995 8.13 -9.10 -5.87
N GLN A 996 7.89 -9.36 -4.59
CA GLN A 996 6.73 -10.15 -4.16
C GLN A 996 5.69 -9.21 -3.55
N GLN A 997 4.43 -9.48 -3.83
CA GLN A 997 3.27 -8.85 -3.23
C GLN A 997 2.40 -9.95 -2.62
N VAL A 998 1.74 -9.69 -1.50
CA VAL A 998 0.68 -10.60 -1.02
C VAL A 998 -0.60 -9.83 -0.86
N VAL A 999 -1.66 -10.43 -1.38
CA VAL A 999 -2.96 -9.81 -1.53
C VAL A 999 -3.99 -10.73 -0.90
N THR A 1000 -4.77 -10.20 0.03
CA THR A 1000 -5.91 -10.93 0.59
C THR A 1000 -7.11 -10.76 -0.33
N VAL A 1001 -7.63 -11.86 -0.86
CA VAL A 1001 -8.85 -11.90 -1.66
C VAL A 1001 -9.98 -12.45 -0.80
N GLY A 1002 -11.03 -11.66 -0.60
CA GLY A 1002 -12.18 -12.04 0.23
C GLY A 1002 -12.96 -13.24 -0.35
N PRO A 1003 -13.86 -13.86 0.43
CA PRO A 1003 -14.67 -14.99 -0.02
C PRO A 1003 -15.63 -14.58 -1.14
N GLN A 1004 -15.70 -15.37 -2.22
CA GLN A 1004 -16.58 -15.13 -3.39
C GLN A 1004 -16.45 -13.71 -3.94
N THR A 1005 -15.21 -13.21 -3.95
CA THR A 1005 -14.87 -11.87 -4.43
C THR A 1005 -13.73 -11.95 -5.42
N ARG A 1006 -13.44 -10.81 -6.03
CA ARG A 1006 -12.22 -10.61 -6.82
C ARG A 1006 -11.43 -9.40 -6.35
N VAL A 1007 -10.14 -9.40 -6.67
CA VAL A 1007 -9.24 -8.25 -6.52
C VAL A 1007 -8.49 -8.02 -7.82
N THR A 1008 -8.33 -6.75 -8.20
CA THR A 1008 -7.52 -6.32 -9.34
C THR A 1008 -6.29 -5.57 -8.83
N LEU A 1009 -5.11 -6.01 -9.24
CA LEU A 1009 -3.83 -5.39 -8.92
C LEU A 1009 -3.33 -4.59 -10.10
N ASN A 1010 -2.97 -3.33 -9.87
CA ASN A 1010 -2.30 -2.49 -10.86
C ASN A 1010 -0.79 -2.77 -10.84
N ILE A 1011 -0.29 -3.51 -11.81
CA ILE A 1011 1.11 -3.94 -11.86
C ILE A 1011 2.04 -2.74 -12.13
N ASN A 1012 1.61 -1.74 -12.91
CA ASN A 1012 2.39 -0.51 -13.10
C ASN A 1012 2.69 0.21 -11.78
N SER A 1013 1.76 0.20 -10.83
CA SER A 1013 1.95 0.87 -9.53
C SER A 1013 3.07 0.24 -8.69
N ILE A 1014 3.41 -1.02 -8.96
CA ILE A 1014 4.46 -1.79 -8.27
C ILE A 1014 5.78 -1.69 -9.05
N VAL A 1015 5.76 -1.94 -10.36
CA VAL A 1015 6.98 -2.05 -11.19
C VAL A 1015 7.60 -0.70 -11.49
N VAL A 1016 6.80 0.34 -11.79
CA VAL A 1016 7.32 1.65 -12.21
C VAL A 1016 8.23 2.30 -11.15
N PRO A 1017 7.88 2.30 -9.85
CA PRO A 1017 8.80 2.78 -8.81
C PRO A 1017 10.13 2.02 -8.77
N ILE A 1018 10.10 0.68 -8.91
CA ILE A 1018 11.30 -0.17 -8.90
C ILE A 1018 12.20 0.14 -10.11
N ALA A 1019 11.62 0.18 -11.31
CA ALA A 1019 12.35 0.49 -12.54
C ALA A 1019 12.96 1.91 -12.54
N LYS A 1020 12.33 2.87 -11.85
CA LYS A 1020 12.89 4.22 -11.66
C LYS A 1020 14.04 4.25 -10.66
N ALA A 1021 13.95 3.48 -9.59
CA ALA A 1021 14.96 3.43 -8.53
C ALA A 1021 16.17 2.54 -8.91
N ASN A 1022 16.00 1.58 -9.81
CA ASN A 1022 17.03 0.62 -10.20
C ASN A 1022 17.21 0.60 -11.73
N PRO A 1023 18.31 1.15 -12.27
CA PRO A 1023 18.60 1.12 -13.71
C PRO A 1023 18.75 -0.28 -14.32
N ALA A 1024 18.97 -1.32 -13.49
CA ALA A 1024 19.02 -2.71 -13.95
C ALA A 1024 17.64 -3.37 -14.03
N ALA A 1025 16.64 -2.81 -13.33
CA ALA A 1025 15.24 -3.21 -13.46
C ALA A 1025 14.65 -2.58 -14.73
N THR A 1026 13.85 -3.36 -15.45
CA THR A 1026 13.14 -2.89 -16.64
C THR A 1026 11.65 -2.81 -16.38
N TYR A 1027 10.94 -2.16 -17.29
CA TYR A 1027 9.47 -2.10 -17.25
C TYR A 1027 8.82 -3.41 -17.72
N GLU A 1028 9.61 -4.36 -18.22
CA GLU A 1028 9.13 -5.67 -18.58
C GLU A 1028 9.00 -6.53 -17.32
N VAL A 1029 7.86 -7.21 -17.17
CA VAL A 1029 7.55 -8.02 -15.99
C VAL A 1029 6.90 -9.33 -16.41
N SER A 1030 7.15 -10.40 -15.64
CA SER A 1030 6.43 -11.67 -15.71
C SER A 1030 6.00 -12.02 -14.29
N MET A 1031 5.05 -12.93 -14.09
CA MET A 1031 4.40 -13.11 -12.80
C MET A 1031 4.18 -14.58 -12.44
N ALA A 1032 4.43 -14.94 -11.18
CA ALA A 1032 3.93 -16.16 -10.56
C ALA A 1032 2.93 -15.80 -9.47
N VAL A 1033 1.79 -16.50 -9.43
CA VAL A 1033 0.70 -16.26 -8.48
C VAL A 1033 0.47 -17.53 -7.68
N TRP A 1034 0.44 -17.43 -6.35
CA TRP A 1034 0.32 -18.57 -5.45
C TRP A 1034 -0.67 -18.27 -4.31
N ALA A 1035 -1.74 -19.05 -4.21
CA ALA A 1035 -2.64 -19.06 -3.06
C ALA A 1035 -2.01 -19.86 -1.90
N ALA A 1036 -1.90 -19.25 -0.72
CA ALA A 1036 -1.17 -19.80 0.42
C ALA A 1036 -1.84 -21.06 1.03
N SER A 1037 -3.17 -21.08 1.10
CA SER A 1037 -3.97 -22.10 1.78
C SER A 1037 -5.08 -22.74 0.93
N GLY A 1038 -5.41 -22.14 -0.21
CA GLY A 1038 -6.60 -22.50 -0.99
C GLY A 1038 -6.37 -22.50 -2.50
N THR A 1039 -7.39 -22.03 -3.21
CA THR A 1039 -7.40 -21.93 -4.66
C THR A 1039 -7.82 -20.52 -5.08
N ILE A 1040 -7.25 -20.06 -6.17
CA ILE A 1040 -7.57 -18.79 -6.81
C ILE A 1040 -7.74 -19.06 -8.31
N VAL A 1041 -8.29 -18.10 -9.04
CA VAL A 1041 -8.21 -18.04 -10.50
C VAL A 1041 -7.49 -16.75 -10.83
N ALA A 1042 -6.55 -16.78 -11.78
CA ALA A 1042 -5.75 -15.63 -12.13
C ALA A 1042 -5.78 -15.36 -13.65
N GLU A 1043 -6.09 -14.12 -14.01
CA GLU A 1043 -6.07 -13.60 -15.38
C GLU A 1043 -5.30 -12.28 -15.45
N ARG A 1044 -4.65 -12.02 -16.58
CA ARG A 1044 -3.78 -10.86 -16.80
C ARG A 1044 -4.31 -9.99 -17.95
N PRO A 1045 -5.19 -9.01 -17.66
CA PRO A 1045 -5.57 -8.03 -18.66
C PRO A 1045 -4.52 -6.93 -18.77
N MET A 1046 -4.22 -6.55 -20.01
CA MET A 1046 -3.27 -5.50 -20.33
C MET A 1046 -3.83 -4.62 -21.45
N TYR A 1047 -3.84 -3.31 -21.24
CA TYR A 1047 -4.26 -2.32 -22.22
C TYR A 1047 -3.08 -1.51 -22.70
N PHE A 1048 -3.01 -1.23 -23.99
CA PHE A 1048 -1.83 -0.63 -24.58
C PHE A 1048 -2.13 0.37 -25.69
N ASN A 1049 -1.21 1.33 -25.80
CA ASN A 1049 -0.89 2.11 -26.97
C ASN A 1049 0.58 1.88 -27.30
N PHE A 1050 0.84 0.87 -28.13
CA PHE A 1050 2.17 0.51 -28.59
C PHE A 1050 2.66 1.52 -29.63
N HIS A 1051 3.52 2.44 -29.19
CA HIS A 1051 4.23 3.43 -30.01
C HIS A 1051 3.36 4.31 -30.92
N ASN A 1052 2.10 4.56 -30.57
CA ASN A 1052 1.11 5.21 -31.44
C ASN A 1052 0.87 4.49 -32.77
N MET A 1053 1.16 3.18 -32.81
CA MET A 1053 1.03 2.33 -33.98
C MET A 1053 -0.11 1.31 -33.81
N ALA A 1054 -0.24 0.74 -32.62
CA ALA A 1054 -1.28 -0.24 -32.28
C ALA A 1054 -1.88 0.08 -30.91
N TRP A 1055 -3.20 0.02 -30.82
CA TRP A 1055 -3.95 0.26 -29.58
C TRP A 1055 -4.93 -0.88 -29.36
N GLY A 1056 -5.10 -1.27 -28.11
CA GLY A 1056 -6.02 -2.36 -27.77
C GLY A 1056 -5.77 -2.85 -26.37
N GLY A 1057 -6.07 -4.12 -26.18
CA GLY A 1057 -5.75 -4.84 -24.96
C GLY A 1057 -5.90 -6.34 -25.16
N THR A 1058 -5.32 -7.08 -24.24
CA THR A 1058 -5.25 -8.54 -24.23
C THR A 1058 -5.61 -9.01 -22.84
N ASP A 1059 -6.08 -10.24 -22.74
CA ASP A 1059 -6.24 -10.96 -21.49
C ASP A 1059 -5.82 -12.41 -21.69
N VAL A 1060 -5.32 -13.03 -20.63
CA VAL A 1060 -4.78 -14.40 -20.63
C VAL A 1060 -5.03 -15.03 -19.26
N VAL A 1061 -5.61 -16.23 -19.23
CA VAL A 1061 -5.60 -17.14 -18.08
C VAL A 1061 -4.19 -17.70 -17.86
N GLY A 1062 -3.70 -17.59 -16.62
CA GLY A 1062 -2.33 -18.01 -16.29
C GLY A 1062 -2.09 -19.51 -16.44
N PHE A 1063 -0.82 -19.90 -16.63
CA PHE A 1063 -0.44 -21.30 -16.75
C PHE A 1063 -0.45 -22.03 -15.40
N THR A 1064 -1.07 -23.21 -15.35
CA THR A 1064 -1.23 -23.97 -14.10
C THR A 1064 -0.48 -25.32 -14.05
N GLY A 1065 0.20 -25.74 -15.13
CA GLY A 1065 0.93 -27.03 -15.21
C GLY A 1065 0.40 -28.06 -16.21
#